data_AF-A0A1H1S7H5-F1
#
_entry.id   AF-A0A1H1S7H5-F1
#
_cell.length_a   1.000
_cell.length_b   1.000
_cell.length_c   1.000
_cell.angle_alpha   90.00
_cell.angle_beta   90.00
_cell.angle_gamma   90.00
#
_symmetry.space_group_name_H-M   'P 1'
#
loop_
_entity.id
_entity.type
_entity.pdbx_description
1 polymer ?
#
loop_
_entity_poly.entity_id
_entity_poly.type
_entity_poly.pdbx_seq_one_letter_code
_entity_poly.pdbx_strand_id
1 'polypeptide(L)'
;MNASVDPDPARPNFPPPPARWNGRAAPLPAPAKSSVQDFWPLMVAVAQHWSWLAAAAVAGLLLGAQGGRMLWSTGYTAVAQIIRYETPDPQLFQPRQIATPTLASMIDSVEVHARVGAQSKPPLSAGAVAAVLRITPERNSDILNVAISGQDLPAAVALANRYAAEAVHFTQQLQSQEAGDASHYLEQQLTKVESEITALNAKFRTLPPAALKAAALPRPTLLLTRLDEAREQLADLLARYTEAHPLVQEQKARLAALEQQVAQLANRPAVAPGGGGAPDPTAASGAAMDAAMAGGDVEIMREVSKALEGQRLVLAGRLRLTKMLQDNPPGYYRIFAPATPEHAVVNHPAAKIGFLAVLGGLFGVVLTVGVVLGIELFDRRLKTAADVRRVTRLPVLASLGHLGRMPVAAQIQWGFRTWTALQNRLSESPNQGLVCGITSSSAGEGRSVWVRLLAEAATQCGFRVLTISTRPSPDGNLKQAEAAPSSPSAPPAAWPAPTALAANVLSSPAEIAQQLVNPDGPPHVHIPLPGWVWNLERRKEWLAALGHWRTLDNVVILVELPPASAPESVLLAQNLPNLVWLVDGTIAGAPETCAQLETLRHARCNVVGAVINREATPVSTDRLARWLPNLAALLLVAVLVAPTGARAQPAAEAPPAPPAAPESLSVVSPRQRADWQKQLTLGPGDVLRLALYNEPTLTQPAVTIQPDGRISFLEARDVTVAGLTVDEARARLDTELANYRRAPRTMVAPMELHSKKYFMLGKVAQKGVFTLDRPMTVVEAVARAKGFETGLAGRNVVDLADLSRSFLVRGGHRAPVNFERLFTAGDLAQNIAVEPGDYFYFPPADLPEVYLLGELQSPGPVTYTANLTAARAIAGRGGLTPKAWWRQVLVVRGSLDHPQTFVVNLTDVLAAKAPDLALQPRDIVFVSARPWFKAEELLDDVATAFAQSVVVFWTTDKVVPVVR
;
A
#
# COMPACT_ATOMS: atom_id res chain seq x y z
N MET A 1 64.46 -40.54 7.66
CA MET A 1 64.94 -40.94 9.00
C MET A 1 64.25 -40.01 9.98
N ASN A 2 63.34 -40.39 10.88
CA ASN A 2 62.96 -41.69 11.42
C ASN A 2 61.46 -41.69 11.70
N ALA A 3 60.86 -42.87 11.56
CA ALA A 3 59.55 -43.22 12.07
C ALA A 3 59.60 -43.41 13.60
N SER A 4 58.51 -43.04 14.29
CA SER A 4 58.17 -43.53 15.63
C SER A 4 56.64 -43.46 15.77
N VAL A 5 55.94 -44.54 15.41
CA VAL A 5 55.30 -45.50 16.33
C VAL A 5 54.02 -44.94 16.96
N ASP A 6 52.90 -45.37 16.39
CA ASP A 6 51.55 -45.33 16.96
C ASP A 6 51.47 -46.18 18.25
N PRO A 7 50.75 -45.73 19.30
CA PRO A 7 50.26 -46.60 20.34
C PRO A 7 48.75 -46.90 20.17
N ASP A 8 48.50 -48.16 19.82
CA ASP A 8 47.38 -49.06 20.20
C ASP A 8 46.11 -48.45 20.88
N PRO A 9 44.91 -48.52 20.26
CA PRO A 9 43.65 -48.10 20.87
C PRO A 9 42.94 -49.28 21.56
N ALA A 10 43.41 -49.70 22.74
CA ALA A 10 42.69 -50.69 23.54
C ALA A 10 42.94 -50.58 25.06
N ARG A 11 42.48 -49.49 25.68
CA ARG A 11 42.16 -49.48 27.13
C ARG A 11 40.92 -48.61 27.40
N PRO A 12 39.84 -49.13 28.01
CA PRO A 12 38.79 -48.28 28.54
C PRO A 12 39.31 -47.50 29.75
N ASN A 13 39.19 -46.16 29.70
CA ASN A 13 39.43 -45.27 30.82
C ASN A 13 38.47 -45.61 31.98
N PHE A 14 38.97 -46.22 33.04
CA PHE A 14 38.23 -46.29 34.30
C PHE A 14 38.30 -44.94 35.02
N PRO A 15 37.17 -44.36 35.48
CA PRO A 15 37.22 -43.22 36.38
C PRO A 15 37.88 -43.63 37.72
N PRO A 16 38.58 -42.71 38.41
CA PRO A 16 39.14 -43.01 39.72
C PRO A 16 38.01 -43.34 40.72
N PRO A 17 38.26 -44.18 41.75
CA PRO A 17 37.25 -44.53 42.74
C PRO A 17 36.76 -43.29 43.51
N PRO A 18 35.46 -43.22 43.88
CA PRO A 18 34.92 -42.06 44.58
C PRO A 18 35.54 -41.94 45.98
N ALA A 19 35.92 -40.72 46.35
CA ALA A 19 36.42 -40.40 47.68
C ALA A 19 35.35 -40.66 48.75
N ARG A 20 35.77 -41.29 49.86
CA ARG A 20 34.97 -41.46 51.08
C ARG A 20 34.36 -40.12 51.52
N TRP A 21 33.06 -40.12 51.81
CA TRP A 21 32.36 -38.99 52.42
C TRP A 21 32.83 -38.86 53.88
N ASN A 22 33.95 -38.19 54.08
CA ASN A 22 34.46 -37.85 55.40
C ASN A 22 33.57 -36.74 55.95
N GLY A 23 32.81 -37.01 57.02
CA GLY A 23 31.77 -36.16 57.59
C GLY A 23 32.18 -34.78 58.14
N ARG A 24 32.93 -33.98 57.38
CA ARG A 24 33.09 -32.54 57.58
C ARG A 24 32.23 -31.82 56.54
N ALA A 25 31.26 -31.05 57.04
CA ALA A 25 30.43 -30.18 56.22
C ALA A 25 31.33 -29.22 55.42
N ALA A 26 31.34 -29.38 54.10
CA ALA A 26 31.75 -28.29 53.22
C ALA A 26 30.68 -27.18 53.30
N PRO A 27 31.04 -25.89 53.36
CA PRO A 27 30.07 -24.82 53.33
C PRO A 27 29.27 -24.89 52.02
N LEU A 28 27.95 -24.67 52.14
CA LEU A 28 26.98 -24.75 51.06
C LEU A 28 27.46 -23.98 49.83
N PRO A 29 27.51 -24.58 48.62
CA PRO A 29 27.52 -23.78 47.41
C PRO A 29 26.22 -22.96 47.37
N ALA A 30 26.34 -21.67 47.11
CA ALA A 30 25.21 -20.76 46.95
C ALA A 30 24.17 -21.36 45.98
N PRO A 31 22.87 -21.07 46.16
CA PRO A 31 21.84 -21.57 45.25
C PRO A 31 22.24 -21.21 43.83
N ALA A 32 22.46 -22.23 42.99
CA ALA A 32 22.72 -22.04 41.58
C ALA A 32 21.57 -21.19 41.03
N LYS A 33 21.91 -20.01 40.49
CA LYS A 33 20.96 -19.13 39.80
C LYS A 33 20.14 -19.99 38.85
N SER A 34 18.82 -19.97 38.99
CA SER A 34 17.89 -20.66 38.09
C SER A 34 18.19 -20.22 36.66
N SER A 35 18.94 -21.04 35.93
CA SER A 35 19.23 -20.79 34.53
C SER A 35 17.93 -20.89 33.76
N VAL A 36 17.72 -19.94 32.86
CA VAL A 36 16.63 -19.78 31.89
C VAL A 36 16.49 -20.99 30.93
N GLN A 37 17.07 -22.15 31.25
CA GLN A 37 17.10 -23.38 30.46
C GLN A 37 16.08 -24.44 30.93
N ASP A 38 15.38 -24.25 32.06
CA ASP A 38 14.34 -25.17 32.56
C ASP A 38 12.93 -24.92 31.96
N PHE A 39 12.83 -24.48 30.71
CA PHE A 39 11.51 -24.33 30.04
C PHE A 39 10.98 -25.64 29.45
N TRP A 40 11.85 -26.62 29.23
CA TRP A 40 11.49 -27.86 28.57
C TRP A 40 10.40 -28.68 29.30
N PRO A 41 10.40 -28.79 30.65
CA PRO A 41 9.32 -29.47 31.37
C PRO A 41 7.96 -28.78 31.20
N LEU A 42 7.93 -27.45 31.16
CA LEU A 42 6.72 -26.66 30.95
C LEU A 42 6.15 -26.88 29.52
N MET A 43 7.04 -26.96 28.52
CA MET A 43 6.64 -27.29 27.14
C MET A 43 6.09 -28.71 27.02
N VAL A 44 6.65 -29.66 27.78
CA VAL A 44 6.14 -31.05 27.82
C VAL A 44 4.76 -31.11 28.47
N ALA A 45 4.50 -30.34 29.54
CA ALA A 45 3.17 -30.26 30.16
C ALA A 45 2.12 -29.74 29.16
N VAL A 46 2.44 -28.66 28.43
CA VAL A 46 1.57 -28.13 27.37
C VAL A 46 1.32 -29.17 26.27
N ALA A 47 2.35 -29.92 25.88
CA ALA A 47 2.23 -30.98 24.88
C ALA A 47 1.38 -32.19 25.34
N GLN A 48 1.41 -32.53 26.63
CA GLN A 48 0.58 -33.60 27.19
C GLN A 48 -0.91 -33.23 27.19
N HIS A 49 -1.24 -31.95 27.28
CA HIS A 49 -2.60 -31.43 27.26
C HIS A 49 -3.06 -30.94 25.86
N TRP A 50 -2.51 -31.49 24.78
CA TRP A 50 -2.82 -31.06 23.40
C TRP A 50 -4.32 -31.13 23.05
N SER A 51 -5.06 -32.09 23.62
CA SER A 51 -6.51 -32.22 23.40
C SER A 51 -7.30 -31.04 23.96
N TRP A 52 -6.83 -30.44 25.04
CA TRP A 52 -7.43 -29.23 25.63
C TRP A 52 -7.16 -28.02 24.73
N LEU A 53 -5.94 -27.91 24.18
CA LEU A 53 -5.58 -26.85 23.24
C LEU A 53 -6.43 -26.93 21.96
N ALA A 54 -6.62 -28.14 21.42
CA ALA A 54 -7.44 -28.35 20.23
C ALA A 54 -8.93 -28.02 20.50
N ALA A 55 -9.47 -28.49 21.62
CA ALA A 55 -10.86 -28.19 22.00
C ALA A 55 -11.08 -26.67 22.21
N ALA A 56 -10.15 -26.00 22.89
CA ALA A 56 -10.22 -24.56 23.13
C ALA A 56 -10.05 -23.73 21.86
N ALA A 57 -9.19 -24.17 20.93
CA ALA A 57 -9.06 -23.54 19.61
C ALA A 57 -10.37 -23.61 18.82
N VAL A 58 -11.01 -24.79 18.78
CA VAL A 58 -12.29 -24.98 18.08
C VAL A 58 -13.41 -24.17 18.73
N ALA A 59 -13.50 -24.18 20.06
CA ALA A 59 -14.48 -23.36 20.79
C ALA A 59 -14.25 -21.86 20.54
N GLY A 60 -13.00 -21.40 20.55
CA GLY A 60 -12.62 -20.03 20.25
C GLY A 60 -12.94 -19.61 18.81
N LEU A 61 -12.71 -20.49 17.83
CA LEU A 61 -13.07 -20.27 16.42
C LEU A 61 -14.59 -20.11 16.26
N LEU A 62 -15.39 -20.98 16.91
CA LEU A 62 -16.85 -20.93 16.84
C LEU A 62 -17.41 -19.66 17.50
N LEU A 63 -16.91 -19.30 18.69
CA LEU A 63 -17.32 -18.08 19.39
C LEU A 63 -16.91 -16.82 18.62
N GLY A 64 -15.71 -16.78 18.04
CA GLY A 64 -15.25 -15.67 17.21
C GLY A 64 -16.06 -15.53 15.92
N ALA A 65 -16.43 -16.65 15.27
CA ALA A 65 -17.30 -16.65 14.10
C ALA A 65 -18.73 -16.19 14.44
N GLN A 66 -19.28 -16.64 15.57
CA GLN A 66 -20.61 -16.24 16.05
C GLN A 66 -20.65 -14.76 16.44
N GLY A 67 -19.64 -14.28 17.18
CA GLY A 67 -19.48 -12.86 17.49
C GLY A 67 -19.33 -12.01 16.22
N GLY A 68 -18.57 -12.49 15.24
CA GLY A 68 -18.38 -11.80 13.97
C GLY A 68 -19.68 -11.66 13.17
N ARG A 69 -20.51 -12.71 13.15
CA ARG A 69 -21.84 -12.66 12.52
C ARG A 69 -22.81 -11.71 13.23
N MET A 70 -22.67 -11.53 14.54
CA MET A 70 -23.50 -10.61 15.31
C MET A 70 -23.06 -9.15 15.14
N LEU A 71 -21.76 -8.91 14.96
CA LEU A 71 -21.18 -7.56 14.82
C LEU A 71 -21.26 -7.01 13.39
N TRP A 72 -21.20 -7.86 12.36
CA TRP A 72 -21.17 -7.42 10.98
C TRP A 72 -22.28 -8.05 10.14
N SER A 73 -23.10 -7.20 9.52
CA SER A 73 -24.09 -7.56 8.50
C SER A 73 -23.54 -7.31 7.09
N THR A 74 -24.20 -7.88 6.08
CA THR A 74 -23.94 -7.59 4.66
C THR A 74 -24.35 -6.16 4.33
N GLY A 75 -23.41 -5.38 3.80
CA GLY A 75 -23.67 -4.03 3.30
C GLY A 75 -23.71 -4.00 1.78
N TYR A 76 -24.52 -3.11 1.23
CA TYR A 76 -24.62 -2.83 -0.20
C TYR A 76 -24.14 -1.42 -0.46
N THR A 77 -23.35 -1.23 -1.52
CA THR A 77 -22.95 0.09 -1.99
C THR A 77 -23.51 0.30 -3.39
N ALA A 78 -24.41 1.27 -3.52
CA ALA A 78 -24.98 1.70 -4.79
C ALA A 78 -24.23 2.94 -5.30
N VAL A 79 -23.90 2.99 -6.58
CA VAL A 79 -23.14 4.09 -7.19
C VAL A 79 -23.94 4.70 -8.33
N ALA A 80 -24.15 6.02 -8.27
CA ALA A 80 -24.65 6.83 -9.38
C ALA A 80 -23.50 7.69 -9.92
N GLN A 81 -23.44 7.88 -11.24
CA GLN A 81 -22.40 8.66 -11.90
C GLN A 81 -22.97 9.96 -12.46
N ILE A 82 -22.34 11.07 -12.12
CA ILE A 82 -22.61 12.39 -12.71
C ILE A 82 -21.37 12.84 -13.48
N ILE A 83 -21.55 13.50 -14.62
CA ILE A 83 -20.46 14.00 -15.47
C ILE A 83 -20.57 15.50 -15.66
N ARG A 84 -19.43 16.19 -15.66
CA ARG A 84 -19.37 17.63 -15.91
C ARG A 84 -19.99 17.96 -17.27
N TYR A 85 -20.77 19.03 -17.31
CA TYR A 85 -21.36 19.56 -18.52
C TYR A 85 -20.84 20.98 -18.76
N GLU A 86 -20.12 21.17 -19.86
CA GLU A 86 -19.66 22.48 -20.31
C GLU A 86 -20.64 23.06 -21.33
N THR A 87 -20.97 24.35 -21.19
CA THR A 87 -21.89 25.03 -22.10
C THR A 87 -21.28 25.09 -23.52
N PRO A 88 -22.02 24.70 -24.58
CA PRO A 88 -21.45 24.52 -25.92
C PRO A 88 -20.85 25.75 -26.63
N ASP A 89 -21.00 26.97 -26.11
CA ASP A 89 -20.48 28.20 -26.75
C ASP A 89 -19.78 29.16 -25.77
N PRO A 90 -18.46 29.03 -25.60
CA PRO A 90 -17.68 29.84 -24.68
C PRO A 90 -17.37 31.26 -25.19
N GLN A 91 -17.79 31.65 -26.40
CA GLN A 91 -17.46 33.00 -26.92
C GLN A 91 -18.46 34.07 -26.46
N LEU A 92 -19.67 33.67 -26.08
CA LEU A 92 -20.75 34.58 -25.72
C LEU A 92 -21.04 34.63 -24.22
N PHE A 93 -20.84 33.53 -23.49
CA PHE A 93 -20.93 33.49 -22.03
C PHE A 93 -19.99 32.41 -21.48
N GLN A 94 -18.96 32.81 -20.74
CA GLN A 94 -18.12 31.88 -19.99
C GLN A 94 -18.55 31.90 -18.52
N PRO A 95 -19.21 30.84 -18.02
CA PRO A 95 -19.39 30.70 -16.59
C PRO A 95 -18.04 30.62 -15.89
N ARG A 96 -18.01 30.99 -14.61
CA ARG A 96 -16.79 30.97 -13.81
C ARG A 96 -16.20 29.55 -13.82
N GLN A 97 -14.92 29.43 -14.17
CA GLN A 97 -14.24 28.14 -14.17
C GLN A 97 -14.01 27.68 -12.71
N ILE A 98 -14.93 26.86 -12.20
CA ILE A 98 -14.81 26.22 -10.89
C ILE A 98 -14.07 24.88 -11.10
N ALA A 99 -13.02 24.64 -10.30
CA ALA A 99 -12.31 23.37 -10.35
C ALA A 99 -13.21 22.21 -9.89
N THR A 100 -13.11 21.04 -10.55
CA THR A 100 -13.85 19.82 -10.20
C THR A 100 -13.85 19.47 -8.70
N PRO A 101 -12.72 19.52 -7.96
CA PRO A 101 -12.74 19.24 -6.52
C PRO A 101 -13.54 20.28 -5.71
N THR A 102 -13.53 21.55 -6.12
CA THR A 102 -14.32 22.61 -5.48
C THR A 102 -15.82 22.38 -5.72
N LEU A 103 -16.21 22.01 -6.95
CA LEU A 103 -17.60 21.69 -7.27
C LEU A 103 -18.08 20.43 -6.53
N ALA A 104 -17.23 19.40 -6.43
CA ALA A 104 -17.50 18.22 -5.63
C ALA A 104 -17.74 18.58 -4.15
N SER A 105 -16.93 19.49 -3.58
CA SER A 105 -17.11 19.95 -2.21
C SER A 105 -18.38 20.78 -1.99
N MET A 106 -18.84 21.51 -3.01
CA MET A 106 -20.11 22.25 -2.96
C MET A 106 -21.32 21.32 -2.96
N ILE A 107 -21.23 20.22 -3.72
CA ILE A 107 -22.28 19.19 -3.73
C ILE A 107 -22.27 18.40 -2.42
N ASP A 108 -21.11 18.13 -1.84
CA ASP A 108 -20.92 17.54 -0.50
C ASP A 108 -21.20 18.53 0.65
N SER A 109 -22.20 19.40 0.48
CA SER A 109 -22.56 20.43 1.47
C SER A 109 -23.73 20.00 2.34
N VAL A 110 -23.79 20.57 3.55
CA VAL A 110 -24.87 20.32 4.52
C VAL A 110 -26.24 20.67 3.94
N GLU A 111 -26.32 21.66 3.06
CA GLU A 111 -27.56 22.07 2.40
C GLU A 111 -28.12 20.98 1.48
N VAL A 112 -27.29 20.44 0.58
CA VAL A 112 -27.67 19.34 -0.32
C VAL A 112 -28.06 18.11 0.51
N HIS A 113 -27.31 17.82 1.58
CA HIS A 113 -27.61 16.69 2.47
C HIS A 113 -28.96 16.84 3.18
N ALA A 114 -29.30 18.05 3.63
CA ALA A 114 -30.58 18.34 4.26
C ALA A 114 -31.75 18.21 3.27
N ARG A 115 -31.58 18.70 2.03
CA ARG A 115 -32.61 18.61 0.97
C ARG A 115 -32.85 17.15 0.57
N VAL A 116 -31.80 16.38 0.32
CA VAL A 116 -31.90 14.95 -0.01
C VAL A 116 -32.51 14.17 1.16
N GLY A 117 -32.07 14.47 2.39
CA GLY A 117 -32.59 13.88 3.62
C GLY A 117 -34.09 14.12 3.81
N ALA A 118 -34.56 15.34 3.60
CA ALA A 118 -35.98 15.71 3.67
C ALA A 118 -36.84 14.99 2.61
N GLN A 119 -36.29 14.74 1.43
CA GLN A 119 -36.98 14.03 0.35
C GLN A 119 -36.86 12.50 0.46
N SER A 120 -36.02 11.97 1.35
CA SER A 120 -35.85 10.51 1.53
C SER A 120 -37.01 9.87 2.31
N LYS A 121 -37.25 8.57 2.09
CA LYS A 121 -38.27 7.78 2.81
C LYS A 121 -37.59 6.55 3.42
N PRO A 122 -37.46 6.45 4.76
CA PRO A 122 -37.83 7.44 5.79
C PRO A 122 -36.96 8.72 5.71
N PRO A 123 -37.43 9.87 6.24
CA PRO A 123 -36.65 11.11 6.22
C PRO A 123 -35.38 10.96 7.07
N LEU A 124 -34.26 11.34 6.49
CA LEU A 124 -32.93 11.26 7.11
C LEU A 124 -32.44 12.66 7.50
N SER A 125 -31.68 12.75 8.60
CA SER A 125 -30.97 13.99 8.93
C SER A 125 -29.77 14.18 7.99
N ALA A 126 -29.32 15.42 7.81
CA ALA A 126 -28.15 15.74 6.99
C ALA A 126 -26.89 14.95 7.43
N GLY A 127 -26.71 14.76 8.74
CA GLY A 127 -25.61 13.95 9.28
C GLY A 127 -25.74 12.46 8.96
N ALA A 128 -26.96 11.92 8.92
CA ALA A 128 -27.20 10.53 8.53
C ALA A 128 -26.91 10.29 7.04
N VAL A 129 -27.24 11.25 6.17
CA VAL A 129 -26.88 11.20 4.74
C VAL A 129 -25.37 11.29 4.57
N ALA A 130 -24.70 12.22 5.26
CA ALA A 130 -23.24 12.37 5.20
C ALA A 130 -22.48 11.10 5.67
N ALA A 131 -23.03 10.37 6.64
CA ALA A 131 -22.40 9.14 7.16
C ALA A 131 -22.38 8.00 6.13
N VAL A 132 -23.35 7.95 5.22
CA VAL A 132 -23.49 6.88 4.21
C VAL A 132 -22.98 7.28 2.83
N LEU A 133 -22.79 8.57 2.59
CA LEU A 133 -22.38 9.16 1.32
C LEU A 133 -20.86 9.19 1.16
N ARG A 134 -20.41 8.85 -0.04
CA ARG A 134 -19.04 9.10 -0.50
C ARG A 134 -19.08 9.63 -1.93
N ILE A 135 -18.59 10.85 -2.11
CA ILE A 135 -18.37 11.44 -3.43
C ILE A 135 -16.90 11.28 -3.78
N THR A 136 -16.61 10.64 -4.91
CA THR A 136 -15.24 10.41 -5.36
C THR A 136 -15.09 10.77 -6.84
N PRO A 137 -14.14 11.65 -7.20
CA PRO A 137 -13.84 11.92 -8.61
C PRO A 137 -13.13 10.70 -9.20
N GLU A 138 -13.52 10.33 -10.43
CA GLU A 138 -12.83 9.30 -11.18
C GLU A 138 -11.50 9.85 -11.73
N ARG A 139 -10.43 9.06 -11.69
CA ARG A 139 -9.10 9.52 -12.10
C ARG A 139 -9.09 9.85 -13.59
N ASN A 140 -8.53 11.00 -13.95
CA ASN A 140 -8.40 11.47 -15.33
C ASN A 140 -9.74 11.57 -16.09
N SER A 141 -10.84 11.80 -15.36
CA SER A 141 -12.19 11.89 -15.93
C SER A 141 -12.98 13.01 -15.26
N ASP A 142 -13.93 13.59 -15.99
CA ASP A 142 -14.90 14.57 -15.47
C ASP A 142 -16.11 13.91 -14.79
N ILE A 143 -16.02 12.61 -14.52
CA ILE A 143 -17.03 11.81 -13.85
C ILE A 143 -16.82 11.85 -12.33
N LEU A 144 -17.92 12.05 -11.60
CA LEU A 144 -18.02 11.93 -10.15
C LEU A 144 -18.91 10.75 -9.80
N ASN A 145 -18.37 9.87 -8.95
CA ASN A 145 -19.08 8.74 -8.39
C ASN A 145 -19.73 9.16 -7.07
N VAL A 146 -21.06 9.11 -7.04
CA VAL A 146 -21.89 9.30 -5.85
C VAL A 146 -22.23 7.91 -5.30
N ALA A 147 -21.49 7.47 -4.28
CA ALA A 147 -21.66 6.17 -3.66
C ALA A 147 -22.44 6.28 -2.34
N ILE A 148 -23.50 5.50 -2.20
CA ILE A 148 -24.28 5.37 -0.96
C ILE A 148 -24.12 3.96 -0.43
N SER A 149 -23.71 3.83 0.84
CA SER A 149 -23.61 2.54 1.52
C SER A 149 -24.77 2.32 2.49
N GLY A 150 -25.48 1.20 2.36
CA GLY A 150 -26.64 0.87 3.19
C GLY A 150 -26.79 -0.64 3.42
N GLN A 151 -27.69 -1.02 4.33
CA GLN A 151 -28.02 -2.43 4.58
C GLN A 151 -29.08 -2.98 3.62
N ASP A 152 -29.88 -2.08 3.04
CA ASP A 152 -30.94 -2.44 2.11
C ASP A 152 -30.63 -1.90 0.71
N LEU A 153 -30.60 -2.80 -0.28
CA LEU A 153 -30.18 -2.49 -1.64
C LEU A 153 -31.13 -1.51 -2.36
N PRO A 154 -32.46 -1.71 -2.38
CA PRO A 154 -33.38 -0.78 -3.02
C PRO A 154 -33.36 0.60 -2.39
N ALA A 155 -33.25 0.69 -1.06
CA ALA A 155 -33.13 1.97 -0.36
C ALA A 155 -31.84 2.71 -0.71
N ALA A 156 -30.70 2.01 -0.77
CA ALA A 156 -29.41 2.61 -1.15
C ALA A 156 -29.41 3.12 -2.60
N VAL A 157 -29.98 2.34 -3.54
CA VAL A 157 -30.12 2.74 -4.94
C VAL A 157 -31.03 3.96 -5.09
N ALA A 158 -32.19 3.95 -4.41
CA ALA A 158 -33.13 5.08 -4.44
C ALA A 158 -32.49 6.36 -3.88
N LEU A 159 -31.72 6.25 -2.78
CA LEU A 159 -31.04 7.37 -2.17
C LEU A 159 -29.89 7.90 -3.05
N ALA A 160 -29.10 7.02 -3.68
CA ALA A 160 -28.03 7.41 -4.60
C ALA A 160 -28.57 8.18 -5.82
N ASN A 161 -29.65 7.68 -6.43
CA ASN A 161 -30.29 8.35 -7.56
C ASN A 161 -30.93 9.69 -7.17
N ARG A 162 -31.55 9.76 -5.99
CA ARG A 162 -32.11 11.01 -5.48
C ARG A 162 -31.03 12.04 -5.19
N TYR A 163 -29.90 11.61 -4.63
CA TYR A 163 -28.77 12.48 -4.40
C TYR A 163 -28.19 13.00 -5.72
N ALA A 164 -27.99 12.14 -6.72
CA ALA A 164 -27.50 12.55 -8.04
C ALA A 164 -28.45 13.57 -8.72
N ALA A 165 -29.77 13.37 -8.61
CA ALA A 165 -30.75 14.32 -9.12
C ALA A 165 -30.73 15.67 -8.39
N GLU A 166 -30.64 15.67 -7.05
CA GLU A 166 -30.56 16.91 -6.27
C GLU A 166 -29.24 17.64 -6.51
N ALA A 167 -28.13 16.92 -6.72
CA ALA A 167 -26.85 17.52 -7.08
C ALA A 167 -26.93 18.29 -8.41
N VAL A 168 -27.59 17.71 -9.42
CA VAL A 168 -27.85 18.40 -10.70
C VAL A 168 -28.72 19.63 -10.47
N HIS A 169 -29.83 19.50 -9.75
CA HIS A 169 -30.74 20.60 -9.46
C HIS A 169 -30.06 21.74 -8.68
N PHE A 170 -29.21 21.42 -7.71
CA PHE A 170 -28.40 22.39 -6.98
C PHE A 170 -27.48 23.18 -7.92
N THR A 171 -26.79 22.50 -8.85
CA THR A 171 -25.93 23.19 -9.82
C THR A 171 -26.71 24.03 -10.84
N GLN A 172 -27.93 23.63 -11.19
CA GLN A 172 -28.82 24.42 -12.04
C GLN A 172 -29.23 25.73 -11.34
N GLN A 173 -29.57 25.66 -10.05
CA GLN A 173 -29.89 26.85 -9.26
C GLN A 173 -28.69 27.79 -9.15
N LEU A 174 -27.49 27.25 -8.90
CA LEU A 174 -26.26 28.05 -8.83
C LEU A 174 -26.01 28.79 -10.15
N GLN A 175 -26.15 28.10 -11.29
CA GLN A 175 -25.94 28.70 -12.61
C GLN A 175 -27.03 29.73 -12.94
N SER A 176 -28.29 29.51 -12.55
CA SER A 176 -29.37 30.48 -12.75
C SER A 176 -29.13 31.77 -11.95
N GLN A 177 -28.64 31.65 -10.71
CA GLN A 177 -28.28 32.80 -9.88
C GLN A 177 -27.12 33.59 -10.51
N GLU A 178 -26.03 32.92 -10.91
CA GLU A 178 -24.90 33.57 -11.57
C GLU A 178 -25.29 34.24 -12.89
N ALA A 179 -26.18 33.61 -13.68
CA ALA A 179 -26.71 34.18 -14.90
C ALA A 179 -27.59 35.41 -14.63
N GLY A 180 -28.32 35.43 -13.51
CA GLY A 180 -29.10 36.58 -13.03
C GLY A 180 -28.22 37.77 -12.61
N ASP A 181 -27.15 37.52 -11.87
CA ASP A 181 -26.20 38.57 -11.49
C ASP A 181 -25.50 39.16 -12.73
N ALA A 182 -25.10 38.28 -13.66
CA ALA A 182 -24.50 38.70 -14.93
C ALA A 182 -25.49 39.47 -15.81
N SER A 183 -26.76 39.07 -15.86
CA SER A 183 -27.78 39.76 -16.65
C SER A 183 -28.01 41.18 -16.12
N HIS A 184 -28.12 41.35 -14.80
CA HIS A 184 -28.26 42.66 -14.17
C HIS A 184 -27.06 43.58 -14.46
N TYR A 185 -25.83 43.06 -14.40
CA TYR A 185 -24.64 43.82 -14.77
C TYR A 185 -24.64 44.23 -16.25
N LEU A 186 -24.98 43.32 -17.16
CA LEU A 186 -25.02 43.59 -18.59
C LEU A 186 -26.12 44.59 -18.96
N GLU A 187 -27.27 44.58 -18.27
CA GLU A 187 -28.33 45.59 -18.44
C GLU A 187 -27.84 47.00 -18.07
N GLN A 188 -27.08 47.12 -16.98
CA GLN A 188 -26.47 48.41 -16.58
C GLN A 188 -25.44 48.90 -17.60
N GLN A 189 -24.61 48.00 -18.15
CA GLN A 189 -23.65 48.39 -19.19
C GLN A 189 -24.34 48.77 -20.49
N LEU A 190 -25.40 48.04 -20.88
CA LEU A 190 -26.15 48.32 -22.10
C LEU A 190 -26.86 49.68 -22.01
N THR A 191 -27.53 49.96 -20.88
CA THR A 191 -28.17 51.26 -20.64
C THR A 191 -27.16 52.40 -20.64
N LYS A 192 -25.96 52.20 -20.09
CA LYS A 192 -24.87 53.18 -20.18
C LYS A 192 -24.47 53.45 -21.64
N VAL A 193 -24.19 52.42 -22.43
CA VAL A 193 -23.81 52.56 -23.84
C VAL A 193 -24.94 53.20 -24.67
N GLU A 194 -26.20 52.85 -24.42
CA GLU A 194 -27.35 53.48 -25.07
C GLU A 194 -27.48 54.97 -24.71
N SER A 195 -27.19 55.35 -23.46
CA SER A 195 -27.13 56.75 -23.04
C SER A 195 -26.00 57.53 -23.74
N GLU A 196 -24.85 56.90 -23.97
CA GLU A 196 -23.72 57.49 -24.70
C GLU A 196 -24.04 57.68 -26.18
N ILE A 197 -24.68 56.68 -26.82
CA ILE A 197 -25.15 56.77 -28.22
C ILE A 197 -26.20 57.89 -28.37
N THR A 198 -27.16 57.99 -27.44
CA THR A 198 -28.19 59.03 -27.50
C THR A 198 -27.62 60.42 -27.28
N ALA A 199 -26.66 60.60 -26.36
CA ALA A 199 -25.94 61.85 -26.16
C ALA A 199 -25.10 62.23 -27.40
N LEU A 200 -24.44 61.27 -28.04
CA LEU A 200 -23.65 61.49 -29.26
C LEU A 200 -24.56 61.88 -30.45
N ASN A 201 -25.72 61.22 -30.59
CA ASN A 201 -26.72 61.56 -31.59
C ASN A 201 -27.34 62.95 -31.38
N ALA A 202 -27.56 63.36 -30.13
CA ALA A 202 -28.01 64.72 -29.81
C ALA A 202 -26.97 65.77 -30.24
N LYS A 203 -25.68 65.51 -30.02
CA LYS A 203 -24.58 66.36 -30.51
C LYS A 203 -24.53 66.41 -32.05
N PHE A 204 -24.78 65.29 -32.73
CA PHE A 204 -24.87 65.23 -34.19
C PHE A 204 -25.98 66.15 -34.75
N ARG A 205 -27.12 66.25 -34.06
CA ARG A 205 -28.26 67.10 -34.48
C ARG A 205 -28.01 68.60 -34.34
N THR A 206 -27.09 69.01 -33.47
CA THR A 206 -26.78 70.42 -33.20
C THR A 206 -25.75 71.03 -34.16
N LEU A 207 -25.19 70.26 -35.10
CA LEU A 207 -24.14 70.72 -36.03
C LEU A 207 -24.70 71.41 -37.29
N PRO A 208 -24.08 72.50 -37.78
CA PRO A 208 -24.53 73.24 -38.96
C PRO A 208 -24.35 72.43 -40.27
N PRO A 209 -25.23 72.62 -41.28
CA PRO A 209 -25.30 71.77 -42.49
C PRO A 209 -24.07 71.82 -43.40
N ALA A 210 -23.20 72.82 -43.25
CA ALA A 210 -21.94 72.91 -43.98
C ALA A 210 -20.88 71.91 -43.48
N ALA A 211 -20.88 71.57 -42.17
CA ALA A 211 -19.92 70.62 -41.58
C ALA A 211 -20.24 69.16 -41.95
N LEU A 212 -21.51 68.85 -42.20
CA LEU A 212 -21.98 67.52 -42.62
C LEU A 212 -21.54 67.14 -44.05
N LYS A 213 -21.15 68.10 -44.89
CA LYS A 213 -20.75 67.90 -46.30
C LYS A 213 -19.24 67.85 -46.54
N ALA A 214 -18.40 68.27 -45.59
CA ALA A 214 -16.95 68.43 -45.78
C ALA A 214 -16.10 67.20 -45.37
N ALA A 215 -16.73 66.13 -44.87
CA ALA A 215 -16.04 64.97 -44.31
C ALA A 215 -15.76 63.90 -45.38
N ALA A 216 -14.66 64.07 -46.12
CA ALA A 216 -14.19 63.09 -47.11
C ALA A 216 -12.66 63.13 -47.28
N LEU A 217 -11.89 63.06 -46.19
CA LEU A 217 -10.45 62.77 -46.24
C LEU A 217 -10.04 61.85 -45.07
N PRO A 218 -9.26 60.78 -45.28
CA PRO A 218 -8.95 59.81 -44.24
C PRO A 218 -7.66 60.14 -43.48
N ARG A 219 -7.72 60.24 -42.12
CA ARG A 219 -6.77 59.73 -41.10
C ARG A 219 -7.01 60.33 -39.69
N PRO A 220 -6.56 59.68 -38.58
CA PRO A 220 -5.90 58.38 -38.49
C PRO A 220 -6.75 57.37 -37.69
N THR A 221 -7.14 56.30 -38.38
CA THR A 221 -7.77 55.08 -37.80
C THR A 221 -6.95 54.45 -36.67
N LEU A 222 -5.63 54.69 -36.63
CA LEU A 222 -4.66 53.95 -35.83
C LEU A 222 -4.69 54.23 -34.31
N LEU A 223 -5.08 55.43 -33.86
CA LEU A 223 -5.25 55.71 -32.43
C LEU A 223 -6.52 55.07 -31.85
N LEU A 224 -7.59 55.09 -32.64
CA LEU A 224 -8.85 54.42 -32.30
C LEU A 224 -8.67 52.89 -32.28
N THR A 225 -7.94 52.33 -33.26
CA THR A 225 -7.64 50.88 -33.23
C THR A 225 -6.82 50.49 -32.00
N ARG A 226 -5.83 51.30 -31.60
CA ARG A 226 -5.05 51.06 -30.38
C ARG A 226 -5.87 51.17 -29.10
N LEU A 227 -6.87 52.05 -29.10
CA LEU A 227 -7.79 52.21 -27.98
C LEU A 227 -8.69 50.97 -27.84
N ASP A 228 -9.22 50.46 -28.95
CA ASP A 228 -10.03 49.23 -28.96
C ASP A 228 -9.20 47.99 -28.58
N GLU A 229 -7.98 47.87 -29.10
CA GLU A 229 -7.05 46.79 -28.76
C GLU A 229 -6.68 46.83 -27.26
N ALA A 230 -6.49 48.03 -26.69
CA ALA A 230 -6.23 48.19 -25.27
C ALA A 230 -7.46 47.82 -24.39
N ARG A 231 -8.69 48.09 -24.86
CA ARG A 231 -9.93 47.66 -24.18
C ARG A 231 -10.07 46.15 -24.15
N GLU A 232 -9.80 45.50 -25.27
CA GLU A 232 -9.89 44.04 -25.40
C GLU A 232 -8.85 43.33 -24.52
N GLN A 233 -7.61 43.85 -24.48
CA GLN A 233 -6.55 43.33 -23.60
C GLN A 233 -6.90 43.51 -22.11
N LEU A 234 -7.53 44.62 -21.73
CA LEU A 234 -7.98 44.81 -20.36
C LEU A 234 -9.08 43.80 -19.98
N ALA A 235 -9.99 43.49 -20.91
CA ALA A 235 -11.03 42.48 -20.69
C ALA A 235 -10.44 41.07 -20.50
N ASP A 236 -9.43 40.68 -21.29
CA ASP A 236 -8.72 39.40 -21.12
C ASP A 236 -7.93 39.33 -19.80
N LEU A 237 -7.31 40.44 -19.38
CA LEU A 237 -6.60 40.50 -18.09
C LEU A 237 -7.56 40.40 -16.89
N LEU A 238 -8.73 41.04 -16.94
CA LEU A 238 -9.75 40.96 -15.89
C LEU A 238 -10.43 39.59 -15.83
N ALA A 239 -10.41 38.82 -16.91
CA ALA A 239 -10.86 37.43 -16.91
C ALA A 239 -9.89 36.51 -16.14
N ARG A 240 -8.60 36.89 -16.03
CA ARG A 240 -7.54 36.06 -15.43
C ARG A 240 -7.07 36.54 -14.05
N TYR A 241 -7.19 37.83 -13.77
CA TYR A 241 -6.64 38.47 -12.57
C TYR A 241 -7.65 39.41 -11.90
N THR A 242 -7.50 39.61 -10.58
CA THR A 242 -8.33 40.56 -9.81
C THR A 242 -7.93 42.01 -10.09
N GLU A 243 -8.81 42.97 -9.80
CA GLU A 243 -8.56 44.40 -10.09
C GLU A 243 -7.34 45.00 -9.36
N ALA A 244 -6.89 44.36 -8.28
CA ALA A 244 -5.71 44.76 -7.52
C ALA A 244 -4.38 44.29 -8.14
N HIS A 245 -4.42 43.44 -9.18
CA HIS A 245 -3.22 42.89 -9.80
C HIS A 245 -2.44 43.97 -10.57
N PRO A 246 -1.10 44.05 -10.44
CA PRO A 246 -0.29 45.14 -11.02
C PRO A 246 -0.46 45.27 -12.55
N LEU A 247 -0.54 44.15 -13.28
CA LEU A 247 -0.76 44.18 -14.74
C LEU A 247 -2.13 44.76 -15.14
N VAL A 248 -3.16 44.55 -14.31
CA VAL A 248 -4.49 45.12 -14.56
C VAL A 248 -4.49 46.62 -14.30
N GLN A 249 -3.79 47.07 -13.24
CA GLN A 249 -3.65 48.49 -12.93
C GLN A 249 -2.81 49.22 -13.99
N GLU A 250 -1.71 48.62 -14.43
CA GLU A 250 -0.88 49.15 -15.51
C GLU A 250 -1.68 49.30 -16.80
N GLN A 251 -2.51 48.30 -17.13
CA GLN A 251 -3.32 48.36 -18.34
C GLN A 251 -4.51 49.32 -18.23
N LYS A 252 -5.14 49.45 -17.06
CA LYS A 252 -6.14 50.50 -16.78
C LYS A 252 -5.52 51.89 -16.93
N ALA A 253 -4.30 52.10 -16.43
CA ALA A 253 -3.58 53.35 -16.58
C ALA A 253 -3.23 53.64 -18.05
N ARG A 254 -2.83 52.62 -18.82
CA ARG A 254 -2.55 52.72 -20.25
C ARG A 254 -3.78 53.07 -21.07
N LEU A 255 -4.93 52.47 -20.74
CA LEU A 255 -6.23 52.79 -21.33
C LEU A 255 -6.59 54.26 -21.07
N ALA A 256 -6.49 54.71 -19.81
CA ALA A 256 -6.78 56.08 -19.42
C ALA A 256 -5.87 57.10 -20.14
N ALA A 257 -4.60 56.76 -20.35
CA ALA A 257 -3.66 57.60 -21.10
C ALA A 257 -4.03 57.69 -22.60
N LEU A 258 -4.44 56.58 -23.21
CA LEU A 258 -4.94 56.56 -24.60
C LEU A 258 -6.23 57.36 -24.74
N GLU A 259 -7.18 57.22 -23.80
CA GLU A 259 -8.42 58.00 -23.75
C GLU A 259 -8.14 59.51 -23.60
N GLN A 260 -7.17 59.89 -22.76
CA GLN A 260 -6.72 61.28 -22.65
C GLN A 260 -6.08 61.82 -23.93
N GLN A 261 -5.29 61.01 -24.65
CA GLN A 261 -4.72 61.40 -25.93
C GLN A 261 -5.80 61.66 -26.98
N VAL A 262 -6.84 60.82 -27.02
CA VAL A 262 -7.99 61.02 -27.90
C VAL A 262 -8.78 62.28 -27.49
N ALA A 263 -8.98 62.51 -26.19
CA ALA A 263 -9.67 63.70 -25.68
C ALA A 263 -8.89 65.01 -25.92
N GLN A 264 -7.56 65.01 -25.85
CA GLN A 264 -6.72 66.18 -26.12
C GLN A 264 -6.74 66.57 -27.60
N LEU A 265 -6.83 65.60 -28.51
CA LEU A 265 -7.02 65.85 -29.93
C LEU A 265 -8.38 66.51 -30.22
N ALA A 266 -9.41 66.15 -29.46
CA ALA A 266 -10.76 66.71 -29.59
C ALA A 266 -10.92 68.13 -29.00
N ASN A 267 -9.96 68.65 -28.22
CA ASN A 267 -10.11 69.89 -27.42
C ASN A 267 -9.09 71.01 -27.75
N ARG A 268 -8.45 71.01 -28.93
CA ARG A 268 -7.42 72.02 -29.26
C ARG A 268 -8.05 73.37 -29.68
N PRO A 269 -7.76 74.51 -29.00
CA PRO A 269 -8.34 75.81 -29.38
C PRO A 269 -7.60 76.47 -30.57
N ALA A 270 -8.34 77.19 -31.40
CA ALA A 270 -7.86 77.95 -32.55
C ALA A 270 -6.96 79.13 -32.13
N VAL A 271 -5.78 79.26 -32.75
CA VAL A 271 -4.83 80.34 -32.50
C VAL A 271 -5.08 81.49 -33.49
N ALA A 272 -5.32 82.70 -33.00
CA ALA A 272 -5.49 83.92 -33.79
C ALA A 272 -4.14 84.56 -34.16
N PRO A 273 -3.95 85.12 -35.37
CA PRO A 273 -2.74 85.87 -35.72
C PRO A 273 -2.91 87.38 -35.44
N GLY A 274 -1.90 87.99 -34.83
CA GLY A 274 -1.82 89.43 -34.60
C GLY A 274 -1.01 90.17 -35.67
N GLY A 275 -1.59 91.27 -36.18
CA GLY A 275 -0.93 92.56 -36.44
C GLY A 275 -0.03 92.75 -37.68
N GLY A 276 -0.56 93.48 -38.68
CA GLY A 276 0.20 94.53 -39.40
C GLY A 276 0.21 94.52 -40.94
N GLY A 277 -0.55 95.43 -41.58
CA GLY A 277 -0.25 96.01 -42.91
C GLY A 277 -1.14 95.58 -44.10
N ALA A 278 -1.96 96.50 -44.62
CA ALA A 278 -2.77 96.43 -45.85
C ALA A 278 -2.02 97.11 -47.05
N PRO A 279 -2.40 97.00 -48.36
CA PRO A 279 -3.73 96.65 -48.89
C PRO A 279 -3.83 95.59 -50.03
N ASP A 280 -5.02 94.95 -50.06
CA ASP A 280 -5.82 94.23 -51.10
C ASP A 280 -5.34 94.05 -52.57
N PRO A 281 -5.87 93.07 -53.37
CA PRO A 281 -7.15 92.34 -53.20
C PRO A 281 -7.16 90.81 -53.51
N THR A 282 -8.31 90.19 -53.21
CA THR A 282 -8.89 88.93 -53.74
C THR A 282 -9.04 87.73 -52.78
N ALA A 283 -10.30 87.55 -52.36
CA ALA A 283 -11.10 86.31 -52.30
C ALA A 283 -10.52 85.03 -51.66
N ALA A 284 -11.31 84.53 -50.69
CA ALA A 284 -11.56 83.11 -50.42
C ALA A 284 -10.37 82.25 -49.94
N SER A 285 -9.99 82.36 -48.66
CA SER A 285 -9.18 81.31 -48.02
C SER A 285 -9.39 81.08 -46.51
N GLY A 286 -10.19 81.90 -45.81
CA GLY A 286 -10.48 81.69 -44.38
C GLY A 286 -11.50 80.58 -44.09
N ALA A 287 -12.59 80.50 -44.88
CA ALA A 287 -13.70 79.58 -44.62
C ALA A 287 -13.40 78.11 -44.95
N ALA A 288 -12.39 77.83 -45.78
CA ALA A 288 -12.02 76.47 -46.18
C ALA A 288 -11.17 75.74 -45.12
N MET A 289 -10.36 76.48 -44.34
CA MET A 289 -9.50 75.90 -43.31
C MET A 289 -10.29 75.57 -42.03
N ASP A 290 -11.23 76.43 -41.62
CA ASP A 290 -12.11 76.19 -40.47
C ASP A 290 -13.13 75.06 -40.75
N ALA A 291 -13.60 74.93 -42.00
CA ALA A 291 -14.46 73.82 -42.43
C ALA A 291 -13.71 72.47 -42.50
N ALA A 292 -12.41 72.47 -42.81
CA ALA A 292 -11.58 71.27 -42.86
C ALA A 292 -11.28 70.71 -41.45
N MET A 293 -11.12 71.57 -40.44
CA MET A 293 -10.97 71.12 -39.05
C MET A 293 -12.29 70.63 -38.45
N ALA A 294 -13.40 71.32 -38.71
CA ALA A 294 -14.73 70.88 -38.28
C ALA A 294 -15.16 69.54 -38.92
N GLY A 295 -14.67 69.22 -40.13
CA GLY A 295 -14.91 67.93 -40.79
C GLY A 295 -14.19 66.75 -40.14
N GLY A 296 -13.01 66.97 -39.53
CA GLY A 296 -12.24 65.94 -38.82
C GLY A 296 -12.92 65.46 -37.53
N ASP A 297 -13.52 66.38 -36.77
CA ASP A 297 -14.26 66.06 -35.55
C ASP A 297 -15.55 65.27 -35.84
N VAL A 298 -16.18 65.52 -37.00
CA VAL A 298 -17.40 64.80 -37.44
C VAL A 298 -17.09 63.35 -37.85
N GLU A 299 -15.94 63.09 -38.49
CA GLU A 299 -15.52 61.74 -38.87
C GLU A 299 -15.15 60.89 -37.63
N ILE A 300 -14.46 61.49 -36.66
CA ILE A 300 -14.14 60.84 -35.37
C ILE A 300 -15.43 60.49 -34.63
N MET A 301 -16.41 61.41 -34.56
CA MET A 301 -17.71 61.13 -33.94
C MET A 301 -18.48 60.01 -34.67
N ARG A 302 -18.35 59.90 -36.00
CA ARG A 302 -19.00 58.83 -36.79
C ARG A 302 -18.38 57.46 -36.51
N GLU A 303 -17.06 57.38 -36.43
CA GLU A 303 -16.35 56.13 -36.08
C GLU A 303 -16.60 55.72 -34.63
N VAL A 304 -16.62 56.66 -33.68
CA VAL A 304 -17.03 56.39 -32.29
C VAL A 304 -18.48 55.89 -32.22
N SER A 305 -19.39 56.45 -33.03
CA SER A 305 -20.78 55.96 -33.11
C SER A 305 -20.85 54.51 -33.60
N LYS A 306 -20.13 54.16 -34.66
CA LYS A 306 -20.07 52.77 -35.17
C LYS A 306 -19.47 51.81 -34.13
N ALA A 307 -18.43 52.23 -33.42
CA ALA A 307 -17.80 51.43 -32.36
C ALA A 307 -18.78 51.19 -31.20
N LEU A 308 -19.50 52.22 -30.74
CA LEU A 308 -20.53 52.11 -29.70
C LEU A 308 -21.72 51.24 -30.15
N GLU A 309 -22.14 51.33 -31.42
CA GLU A 309 -23.18 50.46 -32.00
C GLU A 309 -22.74 49.00 -32.05
N GLY A 310 -21.49 48.73 -32.43
CA GLY A 310 -20.88 47.40 -32.37
C GLY A 310 -20.85 46.87 -30.93
N GLN A 311 -20.43 47.70 -29.97
CA GLN A 311 -20.42 47.33 -28.55
C GLN A 311 -21.85 47.05 -28.02
N ARG A 312 -22.84 47.84 -28.42
CA ARG A 312 -24.26 47.63 -28.06
C ARG A 312 -24.76 46.27 -28.57
N LEU A 313 -24.48 45.92 -29.83
CA LEU A 313 -24.86 44.64 -30.43
C LEU A 313 -24.27 43.45 -29.68
N VAL A 314 -22.98 43.53 -29.31
CA VAL A 314 -22.30 42.49 -28.53
C VAL A 314 -22.93 42.36 -27.13
N LEU A 315 -23.13 43.48 -26.42
CA LEU A 315 -23.74 43.48 -25.09
C LEU A 315 -25.18 42.94 -25.11
N ALA A 316 -25.98 43.32 -26.12
CA ALA A 316 -27.33 42.80 -26.31
C ALA A 316 -27.34 41.29 -26.60
N GLY A 317 -26.40 40.81 -27.41
CA GLY A 317 -26.21 39.38 -27.67
C GLY A 317 -25.88 38.58 -26.41
N ARG A 318 -24.96 39.09 -25.59
CA ARG A 318 -24.61 38.48 -24.29
C ARG A 318 -25.78 38.47 -23.32
N LEU A 319 -26.50 39.60 -23.20
CA LEU A 319 -27.65 39.74 -22.31
C LEU A 319 -28.76 38.73 -22.65
N ARG A 320 -29.01 38.51 -23.95
CA ARG A 320 -30.00 37.52 -24.41
C ARG A 320 -29.64 36.12 -23.94
N LEU A 321 -28.37 35.74 -24.03
CA LEU A 321 -27.90 34.41 -23.61
C LEU A 321 -27.89 34.25 -22.09
N THR A 322 -27.50 35.28 -21.32
CA THR A 322 -27.58 35.22 -19.86
C THR A 322 -29.02 35.05 -19.39
N LYS A 323 -29.99 35.73 -20.02
CA LYS A 323 -31.42 35.52 -19.70
C LYS A 323 -31.89 34.11 -20.02
N MET A 324 -31.49 33.56 -21.17
CA MET A 324 -31.81 32.16 -21.51
C MET A 324 -31.25 31.17 -20.48
N LEU A 325 -30.03 31.38 -19.98
CA LEU A 325 -29.41 30.55 -18.94
C LEU A 325 -30.04 30.75 -17.56
N GLN A 326 -30.50 31.97 -17.25
CA GLN A 326 -31.25 32.27 -16.03
C GLN A 326 -32.58 31.52 -16.00
N ASP A 327 -33.30 31.50 -17.13
CA ASP A 327 -34.60 30.86 -17.26
C ASP A 327 -34.51 29.33 -17.34
N ASN A 328 -33.52 28.80 -18.09
CA ASN A 328 -33.32 27.37 -18.29
C ASN A 328 -31.83 26.98 -18.19
N PRO A 329 -31.27 26.91 -16.96
CA PRO A 329 -29.90 26.52 -16.74
C PRO A 329 -29.69 25.02 -17.03
N PRO A 330 -28.72 24.62 -17.88
CA PRO A 330 -28.38 23.21 -18.05
C PRO A 330 -27.75 22.59 -16.78
N GLY A 331 -27.13 23.39 -15.92
CA GLY A 331 -26.37 22.96 -14.74
C GLY A 331 -24.91 22.62 -15.08
N TYR A 332 -24.08 22.49 -14.05
CA TYR A 332 -22.66 22.13 -14.17
C TYR A 332 -22.44 20.62 -14.28
N TYR A 333 -23.41 19.82 -13.83
CA TYR A 333 -23.39 18.36 -13.92
C TYR A 333 -24.65 17.84 -14.59
N ARG A 334 -24.52 16.69 -15.24
CA ARG A 334 -25.65 15.87 -15.71
C ARG A 334 -25.49 14.43 -15.22
N ILE A 335 -26.60 13.72 -15.06
CA ILE A 335 -26.57 12.29 -14.74
C ILE A 335 -25.99 11.54 -15.95
N PHE A 336 -24.88 10.86 -15.76
CA PHE A 336 -24.24 10.03 -16.77
C PHE A 336 -24.81 8.61 -16.74
N ALA A 337 -24.83 8.01 -15.54
CA ALA A 337 -25.39 6.69 -15.32
C ALA A 337 -26.13 6.65 -13.96
N PRO A 338 -27.43 6.29 -13.93
CA PRO A 338 -28.14 6.10 -12.66
C PRO A 338 -27.67 4.82 -11.95
N ALA A 339 -27.77 4.81 -10.62
CA ALA A 339 -27.56 3.62 -9.83
C ALA A 339 -28.62 2.57 -10.18
N THR A 340 -28.17 1.35 -10.45
CA THR A 340 -29.01 0.18 -10.73
C THR A 340 -28.70 -0.93 -9.72
N PRO A 341 -29.69 -1.76 -9.35
CA PRO A 341 -29.48 -2.84 -8.38
C PRO A 341 -28.47 -3.90 -8.86
N GLU A 342 -28.34 -4.09 -10.18
CA GLU A 342 -27.42 -5.06 -10.78
C GLU A 342 -25.93 -4.69 -10.63
N HIS A 343 -25.62 -3.40 -10.61
CA HIS A 343 -24.25 -2.89 -10.52
C HIS A 343 -23.85 -2.50 -9.09
N ALA A 344 -24.67 -2.83 -8.08
CA ALA A 344 -24.37 -2.55 -6.70
C ALA A 344 -23.32 -3.52 -6.14
N VAL A 345 -22.31 -2.96 -5.46
CA VAL A 345 -21.23 -3.77 -4.87
C VAL A 345 -21.73 -4.36 -3.55
N VAL A 346 -21.65 -5.69 -3.44
CA VAL A 346 -21.98 -6.41 -2.21
C VAL A 346 -20.74 -6.54 -1.35
N ASN A 347 -20.77 -5.89 -0.19
CA ASN A 347 -19.70 -5.99 0.81
C ASN A 347 -20.01 -7.15 1.76
N HIS A 348 -19.48 -8.34 1.44
CA HIS A 348 -19.58 -9.51 2.31
C HIS A 348 -18.62 -9.38 3.51
N PRO A 349 -19.11 -9.49 4.76
CA PRO A 349 -18.24 -9.44 5.94
C PRO A 349 -17.43 -10.73 6.17
N ALA A 350 -17.48 -11.70 5.25
CA ALA A 350 -16.88 -13.03 5.40
C ALA A 350 -15.40 -12.98 5.79
N ALA A 351 -14.61 -12.07 5.20
CA ALA A 351 -13.20 -11.90 5.56
C ALA A 351 -13.01 -11.37 7.00
N LYS A 352 -13.85 -10.43 7.43
CA LYS A 352 -13.81 -9.86 8.80
C LYS A 352 -14.26 -10.89 9.84
N ILE A 353 -15.30 -11.67 9.53
CA ILE A 353 -15.79 -12.77 10.36
C ILE A 353 -14.72 -13.86 10.46
N GLY A 354 -14.07 -14.21 9.34
CA GLY A 354 -12.96 -15.17 9.31
C GLY A 354 -11.79 -14.70 10.18
N PHE A 355 -11.43 -13.42 10.10
CA PHE A 355 -10.39 -12.84 10.94
C PHE A 355 -10.73 -12.91 12.44
N LEU A 356 -11.95 -12.55 12.83
CA LEU A 356 -12.37 -12.60 14.24
C LEU A 356 -12.47 -14.05 14.76
N ALA A 357 -12.89 -14.99 13.91
CA ALA A 357 -12.86 -16.41 14.24
C ALA A 357 -11.43 -16.87 14.58
N VAL A 358 -10.46 -16.59 13.71
CA VAL A 358 -9.04 -16.94 13.92
C VAL A 358 -8.50 -16.31 15.21
N LEU A 359 -8.82 -15.04 15.47
CA LEU A 359 -8.42 -14.34 16.69
C LEU A 359 -9.01 -15.02 17.95
N GLY A 360 -10.30 -15.42 17.89
CA GLY A 360 -10.95 -16.17 18.96
C GLY A 360 -10.30 -17.53 19.22
N GLY A 361 -9.94 -18.26 18.16
CA GLY A 361 -9.20 -19.52 18.26
C GLY A 361 -7.83 -19.36 18.93
N LEU A 362 -7.07 -18.34 18.55
CA LEU A 362 -5.77 -18.03 19.14
C LEU A 362 -5.90 -17.68 20.64
N PHE A 363 -6.91 -16.87 20.99
CA PHE A 363 -7.17 -16.52 22.38
C PHE A 363 -7.53 -17.75 23.23
N GLY A 364 -8.33 -18.66 22.70
CA GLY A 364 -8.64 -19.94 23.36
C GLY A 364 -7.39 -20.79 23.65
N VAL A 365 -6.45 -20.84 22.70
CA VAL A 365 -5.16 -21.54 22.89
C VAL A 365 -4.33 -20.88 23.99
N VAL A 366 -4.16 -19.55 23.94
CA VAL A 366 -3.35 -18.81 24.92
C VAL A 366 -3.90 -18.97 26.35
N LEU A 367 -5.22 -18.84 26.52
CA LEU A 367 -5.88 -19.02 27.81
C LEU A 367 -5.63 -20.44 28.37
N THR A 368 -5.75 -21.45 27.52
CA THR A 368 -5.54 -22.85 27.91
C THR A 368 -4.08 -23.16 28.26
N VAL A 369 -3.13 -22.60 27.50
CA VAL A 369 -1.70 -22.68 27.86
C VAL A 369 -1.47 -22.05 29.24
N GLY A 370 -2.06 -20.89 29.51
CA GLY A 370 -1.97 -20.23 30.82
C GLY A 370 -2.52 -21.09 31.97
N VAL A 371 -3.67 -21.75 31.78
CA VAL A 371 -4.26 -22.67 32.77
C VAL A 371 -3.38 -23.90 33.00
N VAL A 372 -2.87 -24.53 31.94
CA VAL A 372 -2.00 -25.71 32.04
C VAL A 372 -0.68 -25.37 32.74
N LEU A 373 -0.06 -24.24 32.37
CA LEU A 373 1.15 -23.76 33.04
C LEU A 373 0.89 -23.42 34.50
N GLY A 374 -0.26 -22.83 34.81
CA GLY A 374 -0.67 -22.55 36.18
C GLY A 374 -0.75 -23.82 37.02
N ILE A 375 -1.45 -24.85 36.52
CA ILE A 375 -1.57 -26.15 37.21
C ILE A 375 -0.20 -26.77 37.47
N GLU A 376 0.71 -26.73 36.49
CA GLU A 376 2.05 -27.32 36.61
C GLU A 376 2.97 -26.51 37.56
N LEU A 377 2.90 -25.18 37.53
CA LEU A 377 3.69 -24.30 38.41
C LEU A 377 3.31 -24.42 39.89
N PHE A 378 2.06 -24.78 40.19
CA PHE A 378 1.59 -24.99 41.57
C PHE A 378 1.73 -26.43 42.06
N ASP A 379 2.15 -27.37 41.21
CA ASP A 379 2.40 -28.75 41.62
C ASP A 379 3.76 -28.90 42.32
N ARG A 380 3.74 -29.28 43.61
CA ARG A 380 4.94 -29.38 44.47
C ARG A 380 5.51 -30.81 44.58
N ARG A 381 5.11 -31.71 43.69
CA ARG A 381 5.52 -33.12 43.67
C ARG A 381 6.90 -33.33 43.03
N LEU A 382 7.60 -34.39 43.45
CA LEU A 382 8.91 -34.77 42.91
C LEU A 382 8.78 -35.72 41.72
N LYS A 383 8.63 -35.19 40.50
CA LYS A 383 8.26 -36.01 39.32
C LYS A 383 9.45 -36.66 38.60
N THR A 384 10.63 -36.04 38.65
CA THR A 384 11.82 -36.48 37.90
C THR A 384 13.02 -36.77 38.79
N ALA A 385 13.98 -37.57 38.31
CA ALA A 385 15.25 -37.79 39.01
C ALA A 385 16.02 -36.49 39.27
N ALA A 386 15.85 -35.47 38.39
CA ALA A 386 16.42 -34.15 38.58
C ALA A 386 15.79 -33.43 39.80
N ASP A 387 14.46 -33.48 39.93
CA ASP A 387 13.75 -32.91 41.08
C ASP A 387 14.17 -33.57 42.39
N VAL A 388 14.29 -34.91 42.38
CA VAL A 388 14.74 -35.68 43.55
C VAL A 388 16.17 -35.28 43.93
N ARG A 389 17.10 -35.21 42.97
CA ARG A 389 18.49 -34.80 43.24
C ARG A 389 18.56 -33.37 43.78
N ARG A 390 17.75 -32.46 43.23
CA ARG A 390 17.69 -31.05 43.62
C ARG A 390 17.14 -30.86 45.04
N VAL A 391 16.04 -31.52 45.37
CA VAL A 391 15.33 -31.35 46.66
C VAL A 391 15.98 -32.18 47.76
N THR A 392 16.26 -33.46 47.52
CA THR A 392 16.83 -34.35 48.55
C THR A 392 18.33 -34.14 48.76
N ARG A 393 19.03 -33.61 47.75
CA ARG A 393 20.50 -33.54 47.68
C ARG A 393 21.18 -34.91 47.80
N LEU A 394 20.46 -35.99 47.51
CA LEU A 394 20.99 -37.35 47.48
C LEU A 394 21.32 -37.75 46.04
N PRO A 395 22.32 -38.61 45.82
CA PRO A 395 22.52 -39.22 44.51
C PRO A 395 21.33 -40.13 44.20
N VAL A 396 20.75 -39.98 43.00
CA VAL A 396 19.72 -40.91 42.53
C VAL A 396 20.43 -42.20 42.10
N LEU A 397 20.15 -43.29 42.82
CA LEU A 397 20.79 -44.59 42.64
C LEU A 397 20.16 -45.37 41.48
N ALA A 398 18.84 -45.28 41.35
CA ALA A 398 18.06 -45.88 40.28
C ALA A 398 16.80 -45.07 40.03
N SER A 399 16.34 -45.08 38.78
CA SER A 399 15.01 -44.60 38.41
C SER A 399 14.21 -45.71 37.75
N LEU A 400 12.90 -45.67 37.96
CA LEU A 400 12.00 -46.70 37.50
C LEU A 400 10.71 -46.08 37.00
N GLY A 401 10.24 -46.57 35.86
CA GLY A 401 8.94 -46.22 35.30
C GLY A 401 7.79 -46.80 36.13
N HIS A 402 6.58 -46.80 35.58
CA HIS A 402 5.43 -47.37 36.28
C HIS A 402 5.50 -48.91 36.36
N LEU A 403 6.02 -49.45 37.47
CA LEU A 403 6.10 -50.89 37.77
C LEU A 403 4.79 -51.64 37.49
N GLY A 404 3.65 -51.08 37.89
CA GLY A 404 2.34 -51.72 37.73
C GLY A 404 1.86 -51.87 36.28
N ARG A 405 2.49 -51.18 35.31
CA ARG A 405 2.20 -51.29 33.88
C ARG A 405 3.26 -52.11 33.12
N MET A 406 4.33 -52.53 33.79
CA MET A 406 5.40 -53.29 33.17
C MET A 406 5.07 -54.79 33.17
N PRO A 407 5.28 -55.51 32.05
CA PRO A 407 5.17 -56.96 32.03
C PRO A 407 6.18 -57.60 32.99
N VAL A 408 5.84 -58.76 33.57
CA VAL A 408 6.63 -59.44 34.63
C VAL A 408 8.10 -59.66 34.21
N ALA A 409 8.35 -60.03 32.95
CA ALA A 409 9.70 -60.20 32.41
C ALA A 409 10.55 -58.91 32.47
N ALA A 410 9.94 -57.75 32.21
CA ALA A 410 10.62 -56.46 32.29
C ALA A 410 10.91 -56.05 33.75
N GLN A 411 10.05 -56.44 34.71
CA GLN A 411 10.29 -56.20 36.13
C GLN A 411 11.48 -57.01 36.65
N ILE A 412 11.60 -58.28 36.27
CA ILE A 412 12.73 -59.15 36.64
C ILE A 412 14.03 -58.60 36.05
N GLN A 413 14.03 -58.26 34.77
CA GLN A 413 15.20 -57.69 34.10
C GLN A 413 15.64 -56.36 34.74
N TRP A 414 14.68 -55.52 35.11
CA TRP A 414 14.94 -54.29 35.84
C TRP A 414 15.51 -54.57 37.25
N GLY A 415 14.94 -55.53 37.97
CA GLY A 415 15.39 -55.91 39.32
C GLY A 415 16.85 -56.35 39.31
N PHE A 416 17.23 -57.21 38.35
CA PHE A 416 18.61 -57.65 38.15
C PHE A 416 19.56 -56.49 37.83
N ARG A 417 19.19 -55.60 36.90
CA ARG A 417 19.98 -54.41 36.54
C ARG A 417 20.14 -53.44 37.71
N THR A 418 19.10 -53.28 38.51
CA THR A 418 19.10 -52.37 39.64
C THR A 418 19.92 -52.92 40.80
N TRP A 419 19.79 -54.22 41.09
CA TRP A 419 20.61 -54.91 42.07
C TRP A 419 22.11 -54.80 41.75
N THR A 420 22.51 -55.12 40.52
CA THR A 420 23.92 -55.01 40.08
C THR A 420 24.46 -53.57 40.14
N ALA A 421 23.63 -52.57 39.84
CA ALA A 421 24.01 -51.16 39.98
C ALA A 421 24.14 -50.71 41.45
N LEU A 422 23.30 -51.24 42.34
CA LEU A 422 23.29 -50.91 43.77
C LEU A 422 24.38 -51.64 44.55
N GLN A 423 24.65 -52.91 44.24
CA GLN A 423 25.60 -53.76 44.96
C GLN A 423 26.98 -53.09 45.06
N ASN A 424 27.48 -52.55 43.95
CA ASN A 424 28.76 -51.84 43.88
C ASN A 424 28.79 -50.53 44.69
N ARG A 425 27.63 -49.96 45.04
CA ARG A 425 27.53 -48.71 45.81
C ARG A 425 27.25 -48.95 47.29
N LEU A 426 26.67 -50.10 47.65
CA LEU A 426 26.22 -50.39 49.02
C LEU A 426 27.19 -51.30 49.80
N SER A 427 28.08 -52.05 49.14
CA SER A 427 29.07 -52.91 49.82
C SER A 427 30.50 -52.38 49.68
N GLU A 428 31.26 -52.35 50.79
CA GLU A 428 32.71 -52.03 50.79
C GLU A 428 33.56 -53.25 50.34
N SER A 429 33.03 -54.48 50.40
CA SER A 429 33.73 -55.70 49.93
C SER A 429 32.76 -56.74 49.35
N PRO A 430 33.11 -57.45 48.25
CA PRO A 430 32.17 -58.31 47.52
C PRO A 430 31.70 -59.56 48.31
N ASN A 431 32.39 -59.93 49.39
CA ASN A 431 32.12 -61.16 50.16
C ASN A 431 31.46 -60.92 51.53
N GLN A 432 31.36 -59.67 52.00
CA GLN A 432 30.68 -59.35 53.27
C GLN A 432 29.18 -59.19 53.06
N GLY A 433 28.41 -59.55 54.09
CA GLY A 433 26.95 -59.43 54.06
C GLY A 433 26.46 -57.99 53.88
N LEU A 434 25.56 -57.77 52.92
CA LEU A 434 24.99 -56.47 52.63
C LEU A 434 23.77 -56.21 53.51
N VAL A 435 23.80 -55.19 54.35
CA VAL A 435 22.64 -54.75 55.14
C VAL A 435 22.11 -53.43 54.59
N CYS A 436 20.84 -53.39 54.17
CA CYS A 436 20.22 -52.21 53.58
C CYS A 436 18.80 -51.99 54.11
N GLY A 437 18.55 -50.80 54.68
CA GLY A 437 17.20 -50.33 55.00
C GLY A 437 16.58 -49.58 53.82
N ILE A 438 15.28 -49.75 53.60
CA ILE A 438 14.51 -49.00 52.61
C ILE A 438 13.37 -48.27 53.30
N THR A 439 13.31 -46.95 53.14
CA THR A 439 12.24 -46.09 53.68
C THR A 439 11.72 -45.10 52.62
N SER A 440 10.62 -44.41 52.91
CA SER A 440 9.96 -43.45 52.00
C SER A 440 9.28 -42.33 52.80
N SER A 441 8.81 -41.28 52.11
CA SER A 441 8.11 -40.17 52.77
C SER A 441 6.76 -40.59 53.35
N SER A 442 5.99 -41.29 52.51
CA SER A 442 4.60 -41.66 52.74
C SER A 442 4.36 -43.15 52.49
N ALA A 443 3.24 -43.66 53.00
CA ALA A 443 2.80 -45.01 52.69
C ALA A 443 2.38 -45.12 51.21
N GLY A 444 2.65 -46.26 50.57
CA GLY A 444 2.21 -46.52 49.19
C GLY A 444 3.22 -46.20 48.09
N GLU A 445 4.42 -45.71 48.42
CA GLU A 445 5.46 -45.36 47.43
C GLU A 445 6.17 -46.56 46.76
N GLY A 446 5.82 -47.79 47.15
CA GLY A 446 6.29 -49.02 46.49
C GLY A 446 7.44 -49.76 47.17
N ARG A 447 7.76 -49.46 48.43
CA ARG A 447 8.87 -50.08 49.19
C ARG A 447 8.84 -51.60 49.20
N SER A 448 7.71 -52.22 49.52
CA SER A 448 7.58 -53.68 49.58
C SER A 448 7.82 -54.32 48.20
N VAL A 449 7.37 -53.66 47.12
CA VAL A 449 7.62 -54.12 45.75
C VAL A 449 9.11 -54.05 45.42
N TRP A 450 9.77 -52.97 45.85
CA TRP A 450 11.21 -52.76 45.68
C TRP A 450 12.05 -53.80 46.43
N VAL A 451 11.73 -54.04 47.71
CA VAL A 451 12.38 -55.06 48.55
C VAL A 451 12.24 -56.44 47.92
N ARG A 452 11.03 -56.79 47.44
CA ARG A 452 10.77 -58.07 46.76
C ARG A 452 11.63 -58.23 45.50
N LEU A 453 11.62 -57.24 44.60
CA LEU A 453 12.37 -57.32 43.33
C LEU A 453 13.89 -57.40 43.55
N LEU A 454 14.41 -56.68 44.56
CA LEU A 454 15.83 -56.76 44.91
C LEU A 454 16.19 -58.09 45.58
N ALA A 455 15.33 -58.62 46.46
CA ALA A 455 15.53 -59.92 47.08
C ALA A 455 15.58 -61.03 46.03
N GLU A 456 14.68 -60.99 45.06
CA GLU A 456 14.61 -61.94 43.96
C GLU A 456 15.84 -61.86 43.06
N ALA A 457 16.26 -60.64 42.70
CA ALA A 457 17.48 -60.40 41.93
C ALA A 457 18.76 -60.85 42.65
N ALA A 458 18.87 -60.58 43.96
CA ALA A 458 20.00 -61.01 44.78
C ALA A 458 20.07 -62.55 44.89
N THR A 459 18.94 -63.21 45.06
CA THR A 459 18.84 -64.68 45.10
C THR A 459 19.30 -65.29 43.78
N GLN A 460 18.91 -64.70 42.64
CA GLN A 460 19.37 -65.11 41.31
C GLN A 460 20.87 -64.92 41.10
N CYS A 461 21.48 -63.95 41.79
CA CYS A 461 22.93 -63.73 41.78
C CYS A 461 23.69 -64.67 42.74
N GLY A 462 23.00 -65.61 43.39
CA GLY A 462 23.61 -66.62 44.28
C GLY A 462 23.75 -66.18 45.74
N PHE A 463 23.18 -65.04 46.13
CA PHE A 463 23.18 -64.59 47.54
C PHE A 463 22.06 -65.26 48.33
N ARG A 464 22.32 -65.52 49.61
CA ARG A 464 21.27 -65.88 50.57
C ARG A 464 20.60 -64.61 51.07
N VAL A 465 19.28 -64.51 51.03
CA VAL A 465 18.58 -63.25 51.30
C VAL A 465 17.69 -63.36 52.54
N LEU A 466 17.83 -62.39 53.44
CA LEU A 466 16.96 -62.18 54.59
C LEU A 466 16.14 -60.90 54.38
N THR A 467 14.82 -61.02 54.24
CA THR A 467 13.93 -59.85 54.16
C THR A 467 13.17 -59.67 55.47
N ILE A 468 13.13 -58.44 55.96
CA ILE A 468 12.43 -58.08 57.20
C ILE A 468 11.39 -57.02 56.84
N SER A 469 10.12 -57.27 57.13
CA SER A 469 9.07 -56.33 56.74
C SER A 469 8.02 -56.07 57.81
N THR A 470 7.35 -54.93 57.65
CA THR A 470 6.30 -54.44 58.57
C THR A 470 4.94 -55.12 58.35
N ARG A 471 4.81 -55.96 57.32
CA ARG A 471 3.55 -56.59 56.89
C ARG A 471 3.67 -58.12 56.99
N PRO A 472 2.58 -58.84 57.28
CA PRO A 472 2.58 -60.30 57.19
C PRO A 472 2.85 -60.76 55.75
N SER A 473 3.40 -61.98 55.60
CA SER A 473 3.79 -62.62 54.35
C SER A 473 2.77 -62.40 53.21
N PRO A 474 3.21 -62.17 51.95
CA PRO A 474 2.35 -61.74 50.83
C PRO A 474 1.20 -62.68 50.44
N ASP A 475 1.13 -63.92 50.95
CA ASP A 475 0.11 -64.89 50.56
C ASP A 475 -1.14 -64.93 51.46
N GLY A 476 -1.23 -64.04 52.46
CA GLY A 476 -2.38 -63.99 53.38
C GLY A 476 -3.67 -63.41 52.80
N ASN A 477 -3.65 -62.79 51.61
CA ASN A 477 -4.82 -62.05 51.09
C ASN A 477 -5.00 -62.13 49.56
N LEU A 478 -4.76 -63.31 48.96
CA LEU A 478 -5.13 -63.59 47.56
C LEU A 478 -6.62 -63.99 47.38
N LYS A 479 -7.50 -63.75 48.36
CA LYS A 479 -8.96 -63.98 48.24
C LYS A 479 -9.80 -62.74 47.87
N GLN A 480 -9.19 -61.60 47.52
CA GLN A 480 -9.94 -60.39 47.11
C GLN A 480 -9.54 -59.81 45.75
N ALA A 481 -8.76 -60.55 44.95
CA ALA A 481 -8.42 -60.17 43.57
C ALA A 481 -8.96 -61.17 42.53
N GLU A 482 -10.10 -61.80 42.81
CA GLU A 482 -10.81 -62.71 41.89
C GLU A 482 -12.07 -62.01 41.36
N ALA A 483 -11.90 -61.09 40.42
CA ALA A 483 -12.97 -60.54 39.58
C ALA A 483 -12.42 -59.86 38.32
N ALA A 484 -11.79 -60.63 37.41
CA ALA A 484 -11.67 -60.34 35.97
C ALA A 484 -11.09 -61.58 35.23
N PRO A 485 -11.47 -61.83 33.96
CA PRO A 485 -11.62 -63.18 33.42
C PRO A 485 -10.30 -63.86 33.03
N SER A 486 -10.35 -65.18 33.14
CA SER A 486 -9.34 -66.16 32.77
C SER A 486 -8.85 -66.00 31.32
N SER A 487 -7.52 -65.92 31.14
CA SER A 487 -6.84 -66.25 29.88
C SER A 487 -5.88 -67.43 30.13
N PRO A 488 -5.94 -68.50 29.31
CA PRO A 488 -5.24 -69.76 29.58
C PRO A 488 -3.84 -69.74 28.95
N SER A 489 -2.86 -69.14 29.63
CA SER A 489 -1.43 -69.41 29.36
C SER A 489 -0.56 -68.76 30.43
N ALA A 490 -0.29 -69.48 31.52
CA ALA A 490 0.77 -69.14 32.47
C ALA A 490 1.73 -70.34 32.59
N PRO A 491 3.05 -70.15 32.54
CA PRO A 491 4.03 -71.23 32.72
C PRO A 491 4.09 -71.69 34.19
N PRO A 492 4.50 -72.95 34.46
CA PRO A 492 4.56 -73.48 35.82
C PRO A 492 5.90 -73.13 36.46
N ALA A 493 5.89 -72.37 37.56
CA ALA A 493 6.93 -72.40 38.60
C ALA A 493 6.53 -71.49 39.78
N ALA A 494 5.68 -71.99 40.68
CA ALA A 494 5.58 -71.45 42.02
C ALA A 494 6.79 -71.96 42.83
N TRP A 495 7.64 -71.05 43.29
CA TRP A 495 8.79 -71.36 44.15
C TRP A 495 8.31 -71.59 45.59
N PRO A 496 9.01 -72.41 46.40
CA PRO A 496 8.54 -72.77 47.74
C PRO A 496 8.41 -71.55 48.66
N ALA A 497 7.32 -71.53 49.43
CA ALA A 497 6.94 -70.44 50.31
C ALA A 497 7.98 -70.17 51.41
N PRO A 498 8.25 -68.90 51.78
CA PRO A 498 9.09 -68.58 52.92
C PRO A 498 8.42 -69.05 54.21
N THR A 499 9.15 -69.81 55.03
CA THR A 499 8.68 -70.28 56.34
C THR A 499 8.57 -69.11 57.31
N ALA A 500 7.35 -68.67 57.63
CA ALA A 500 7.11 -67.61 58.59
C ALA A 500 7.30 -68.11 60.03
N LEU A 501 8.40 -67.71 60.67
CA LEU A 501 8.66 -67.98 62.09
C LEU A 501 7.89 -66.99 62.99
N ALA A 502 7.25 -67.48 64.06
CA ALA A 502 6.40 -66.71 64.96
C ALA A 502 7.18 -65.98 66.09
N ALA A 503 6.76 -64.74 66.37
CA ALA A 503 6.87 -63.86 67.57
C ALA A 503 8.16 -63.75 68.42
N ASN A 504 9.06 -64.74 68.49
CA ASN A 504 10.32 -64.68 69.29
C ASN A 504 11.58 -64.71 68.40
N VAL A 505 11.43 -64.38 67.12
CA VAL A 505 12.46 -64.49 66.09
C VAL A 505 13.70 -63.59 66.35
N LEU A 506 13.54 -62.52 67.11
CA LEU A 506 14.64 -61.61 67.47
C LEU A 506 15.48 -62.10 68.66
N SER A 507 14.97 -63.02 69.48
CA SER A 507 15.69 -63.54 70.66
C SER A 507 16.57 -64.76 70.34
N SER A 508 16.42 -65.38 69.16
CA SER A 508 17.28 -66.49 68.68
C SER A 508 17.97 -66.19 67.33
N PRO A 509 18.82 -65.15 67.22
CA PRO A 509 19.43 -64.76 65.94
C PRO A 509 20.34 -65.84 65.33
N ALA A 510 20.89 -66.75 66.15
CA ALA A 510 21.76 -67.84 65.71
C ALA A 510 21.02 -68.93 64.92
N GLU A 511 19.74 -69.18 65.19
CA GLU A 511 18.93 -70.19 64.48
C GLU A 511 18.67 -69.75 63.04
N ILE A 512 18.36 -68.46 62.84
CA ILE A 512 18.16 -67.87 61.52
C ILE A 512 19.48 -67.82 60.75
N ALA A 513 20.57 -67.49 61.43
CA ALA A 513 21.90 -67.54 60.84
C ALA A 513 22.25 -68.96 60.35
N GLN A 514 21.94 -70.00 61.14
CA GLN A 514 22.14 -71.39 60.74
C GLN A 514 21.28 -71.78 59.53
N GLN A 515 20.02 -71.33 59.44
CA GLN A 515 19.17 -71.57 58.27
C GLN A 515 19.69 -70.91 56.99
N LEU A 516 20.30 -69.72 57.12
CA LEU A 516 20.87 -68.99 55.98
C LEU A 516 22.23 -69.56 55.53
N VAL A 517 23.02 -70.10 56.46
CA VAL A 517 24.35 -70.66 56.18
C VAL A 517 24.29 -72.13 55.75
N ASN A 518 23.27 -72.89 56.16
CA ASN A 518 23.12 -74.29 55.78
C ASN A 518 22.92 -74.41 54.24
N PRO A 519 23.77 -75.19 53.54
CA PRO A 519 23.64 -75.37 52.09
C PRO A 519 22.26 -75.89 51.65
N ASP A 520 21.61 -76.73 52.47
CA ASP A 520 20.26 -77.27 52.20
C ASP A 520 19.12 -76.37 52.70
N GLY A 521 19.44 -75.22 53.31
CA GLY A 521 18.45 -74.25 53.78
C GLY A 521 17.75 -73.50 52.66
N PRO A 522 16.65 -72.77 52.95
CA PRO A 522 15.98 -71.93 51.96
C PRO A 522 16.90 -70.76 51.52
N PRO A 523 16.94 -70.41 50.22
CA PRO A 523 17.77 -69.31 49.73
C PRO A 523 17.25 -67.92 50.11
N HIS A 524 15.97 -67.83 50.49
CA HIS A 524 15.33 -66.61 50.94
C HIS A 524 14.50 -66.88 52.21
N VAL A 525 14.78 -66.12 53.26
CA VAL A 525 14.04 -66.15 54.54
C VAL A 525 13.34 -64.82 54.75
N HIS A 526 12.06 -64.86 55.12
CA HIS A 526 11.25 -63.66 55.38
C HIS A 526 10.82 -63.59 56.85
N ILE A 527 11.11 -62.47 57.52
CA ILE A 527 10.69 -62.20 58.89
C ILE A 527 9.58 -61.12 58.85
N PRO A 528 8.32 -61.49 59.11
CA PRO A 528 7.25 -60.52 59.29
C PRO A 528 7.26 -59.99 60.73
N LEU A 529 7.36 -58.67 60.90
CA LEU A 529 7.22 -57.97 62.18
C LEU A 529 5.99 -57.03 62.14
N PRO A 530 4.76 -57.56 62.29
CA PRO A 530 3.56 -56.75 62.30
C PRO A 530 3.44 -55.96 63.63
N GLY A 531 3.28 -54.64 63.54
CA GLY A 531 3.12 -53.74 64.69
C GLY A 531 4.45 -53.38 65.36
N TRP A 532 5.00 -52.21 65.00
CA TRP A 532 6.33 -51.74 65.38
C TRP A 532 6.36 -51.11 66.79
N VAL A 533 5.85 -51.81 67.81
CA VAL A 533 6.01 -51.36 69.20
C VAL A 533 7.39 -51.77 69.72
N TRP A 534 8.38 -50.89 69.54
CA TRP A 534 9.76 -51.08 69.99
C TRP A 534 10.00 -50.50 71.38
N ASN A 535 9.74 -51.30 72.41
CA ASN A 535 10.24 -51.02 73.75
C ASN A 535 11.79 -51.09 73.79
N LEU A 536 12.41 -50.58 74.86
CA LEU A 536 13.88 -50.55 75.00
C LEU A 536 14.50 -51.95 74.83
N GLU A 537 13.82 -52.98 75.33
CA GLU A 537 14.27 -54.38 75.32
C GLU A 537 14.31 -54.96 73.90
N ARG A 538 13.22 -54.84 73.13
CA ARG A 538 13.19 -55.25 71.72
C ARG A 538 14.21 -54.48 70.88
N ARG A 539 14.47 -53.20 71.16
CA ARG A 539 15.52 -52.46 70.45
C ARG A 539 16.90 -53.06 70.70
N LYS A 540 17.20 -53.47 71.94
CA LYS A 540 18.45 -54.17 72.25
C LYS A 540 18.53 -55.51 71.53
N GLU A 541 17.44 -56.27 71.50
CA GLU A 541 17.35 -57.54 70.75
C GLU A 541 17.57 -57.32 69.24
N TRP A 542 16.95 -56.31 68.65
CA TRP A 542 17.16 -55.94 67.25
C TRP A 542 18.61 -55.58 66.94
N LEU A 543 19.24 -54.78 67.79
CA LEU A 543 20.64 -54.40 67.59
C LEU A 543 21.58 -55.58 67.77
N ALA A 544 21.30 -56.47 68.72
CA ALA A 544 22.05 -57.72 68.89
C ALA A 544 21.88 -58.65 67.68
N ALA A 545 20.65 -58.84 67.20
CA ALA A 545 20.34 -59.68 66.05
C ALA A 545 20.96 -59.13 64.75
N LEU A 546 20.80 -57.83 64.48
CA LEU A 546 21.39 -57.17 63.33
C LEU A 546 22.93 -57.21 63.37
N GLY A 547 23.52 -57.03 64.56
CA GLY A 547 24.95 -57.17 64.79
C GLY A 547 25.46 -58.58 64.48
N HIS A 548 24.70 -59.60 64.86
CA HIS A 548 25.02 -61.00 64.58
C HIS A 548 24.85 -61.37 63.10
N TRP A 549 23.75 -60.97 62.45
CA TRP A 549 23.53 -61.32 61.05
C TRP A 549 24.47 -60.57 60.09
N ARG A 550 24.96 -59.38 60.47
CA ARG A 550 25.93 -58.62 59.68
C ARG A 550 27.29 -59.34 59.55
N THR A 551 27.64 -60.25 60.46
CA THR A 551 28.91 -61.00 60.37
C THR A 551 28.84 -62.21 59.44
N LEU A 552 27.68 -62.49 58.83
CA LEU A 552 27.53 -63.60 57.89
C LEU A 552 28.07 -63.22 56.50
N ASP A 553 28.91 -64.07 55.94
CA ASP A 553 29.42 -63.93 54.58
C ASP A 553 28.37 -64.34 53.55
N ASN A 554 28.33 -63.67 52.40
CA ASN A 554 27.40 -63.94 51.29
C ASN A 554 25.88 -63.87 51.62
N VAL A 555 25.51 -63.14 52.67
CA VAL A 555 24.09 -62.90 53.05
C VAL A 555 23.68 -61.45 52.76
N VAL A 556 22.51 -61.26 52.16
CA VAL A 556 21.90 -59.94 51.92
C VAL A 556 20.72 -59.75 52.86
N ILE A 557 20.73 -58.69 53.65
CA ILE A 557 19.67 -58.33 54.60
C ILE A 557 18.97 -57.07 54.11
N LEU A 558 17.70 -57.20 53.72
CA LEU A 558 16.85 -56.08 53.30
C LEU A 558 15.79 -55.80 54.34
N VAL A 559 15.81 -54.60 54.90
CA VAL A 559 14.88 -54.17 55.96
C VAL A 559 13.91 -53.15 55.39
N GLU A 560 12.63 -53.50 55.30
CA GLU A 560 11.55 -52.57 54.98
C GLU A 560 11.15 -51.79 56.23
N LEU A 561 11.51 -50.51 56.27
CA LEU A 561 11.17 -49.61 57.38
C LEU A 561 9.77 -49.01 57.17
N PRO A 562 9.06 -48.60 58.23
CA PRO A 562 7.86 -47.78 58.13
C PRO A 562 8.17 -46.40 57.53
N PRO A 563 7.18 -45.62 57.05
CA PRO A 563 7.43 -44.34 56.40
C PRO A 563 8.19 -43.41 57.36
N ALA A 564 9.05 -42.54 56.85
CA ALA A 564 9.85 -41.66 57.72
C ALA A 564 8.99 -40.60 58.45
N SER A 565 7.73 -40.43 58.05
CA SER A 565 6.70 -39.74 58.85
C SER A 565 6.40 -40.42 60.19
N ALA A 566 6.65 -41.73 60.31
CA ALA A 566 6.52 -42.45 61.56
C ALA A 566 7.83 -42.33 62.38
N PRO A 567 7.77 -41.85 63.64
CA PRO A 567 8.98 -41.58 64.45
C PRO A 567 9.81 -42.84 64.72
N GLU A 568 9.16 -44.00 64.73
CA GLU A 568 9.80 -45.32 64.82
C GLU A 568 10.79 -45.58 63.69
N SER A 569 10.50 -45.13 62.46
CA SER A 569 11.36 -45.33 61.27
C SER A 569 12.77 -44.78 61.47
N VAL A 570 12.86 -43.59 62.10
CA VAL A 570 14.13 -42.91 62.40
C VAL A 570 14.96 -43.70 63.41
N LEU A 571 14.33 -44.25 64.44
CA LEU A 571 14.99 -45.00 65.51
C LEU A 571 15.60 -46.31 65.03
N LEU A 572 14.97 -46.93 64.03
CA LEU A 572 15.42 -48.20 63.44
C LEU A 572 16.50 -47.99 62.39
N ALA A 573 16.38 -46.88 61.66
CA ALA A 573 17.35 -46.47 60.66
C ALA A 573 18.71 -46.08 61.27
N GLN A 574 18.75 -45.62 62.53
CA GLN A 574 19.93 -45.06 63.16
C GLN A 574 21.18 -45.98 63.14
N ASN A 575 20.99 -47.30 63.25
CA ASN A 575 22.08 -48.28 63.33
C ASN A 575 22.20 -49.16 62.07
N LEU A 576 21.48 -48.82 60.99
CA LEU A 576 21.64 -49.49 59.70
C LEU A 576 22.83 -48.88 58.93
N PRO A 577 23.72 -49.72 58.37
CA PRO A 577 24.90 -49.21 57.67
C PRO A 577 24.57 -48.51 56.36
N ASN A 578 23.48 -48.92 55.69
CA ASN A 578 23.02 -48.30 54.45
C ASN A 578 21.50 -48.06 54.52
N LEU A 579 21.08 -46.82 54.29
CA LEU A 579 19.67 -46.45 54.14
C LEU A 579 19.41 -45.90 52.73
N VAL A 580 18.41 -46.45 52.05
CA VAL A 580 17.95 -46.00 50.73
C VAL A 580 16.60 -45.32 50.87
N TRP A 581 16.48 -44.13 50.27
CA TRP A 581 15.27 -43.33 50.27
C TRP A 581 14.46 -43.55 48.98
N LEU A 582 13.26 -44.09 49.09
CA LEU A 582 12.34 -44.27 47.96
C LEU A 582 11.43 -43.05 47.82
N VAL A 583 11.26 -42.58 46.58
CA VAL A 583 10.38 -41.48 46.17
C VAL A 583 9.43 -42.00 45.11
N ASP A 584 8.12 -41.85 45.29
CA ASP A 584 7.15 -42.05 44.22
C ASP A 584 6.82 -40.74 43.50
N GLY A 585 7.03 -40.70 42.18
CA GLY A 585 6.86 -39.51 41.34
C GLY A 585 5.43 -38.96 41.26
N THR A 586 4.44 -39.72 41.73
CA THR A 586 3.02 -39.32 41.72
C THR A 586 2.53 -38.85 43.08
N ILE A 587 3.19 -39.22 44.18
CA ILE A 587 2.70 -39.00 45.56
C ILE A 587 3.66 -38.12 46.37
N ALA A 588 4.98 -38.26 46.19
CA ALA A 588 5.95 -37.63 47.09
C ALA A 588 6.02 -36.11 46.91
N GLY A 589 5.72 -35.37 47.99
CA GLY A 589 5.83 -33.92 48.06
C GLY A 589 7.24 -33.47 48.43
N ALA A 590 7.74 -32.44 47.74
CA ALA A 590 9.04 -31.83 48.02
C ALA A 590 9.24 -31.34 49.48
N PRO A 591 8.29 -30.61 50.11
CA PRO A 591 8.51 -30.08 51.46
C PRO A 591 8.53 -31.16 52.53
N GLU A 592 7.63 -32.15 52.44
CA GLU A 592 7.56 -33.29 53.36
C GLU A 592 8.82 -34.15 53.28
N THR A 593 9.26 -34.46 52.06
CA THR A 593 10.47 -35.23 51.79
C THR A 593 11.71 -34.55 52.39
N CYS A 594 11.82 -33.22 52.25
CA CYS A 594 12.96 -32.46 52.78
C CYS A 594 13.00 -32.51 54.31
N ALA A 595 11.88 -32.23 54.98
CA ALA A 595 11.79 -32.22 56.45
C ALA A 595 12.11 -33.60 57.07
N GLN A 596 11.63 -34.67 56.44
CA GLN A 596 11.87 -36.03 56.93
C GLN A 596 13.32 -36.49 56.69
N LEU A 597 13.92 -36.13 55.55
CA LEU A 597 15.35 -36.40 55.31
C LEU A 597 16.26 -35.59 56.25
N GLU A 598 15.89 -34.36 56.60
CA GLU A 598 16.58 -33.58 57.63
C GLU A 598 16.51 -34.27 58.99
N THR A 599 15.34 -34.81 59.35
CA THR A 599 15.15 -35.59 60.59
C THR A 599 16.08 -36.82 60.63
N LEU A 600 16.19 -37.56 59.52
CA LEU A 600 17.10 -38.71 59.42
C LEU A 600 18.58 -38.30 59.51
N ARG A 601 18.95 -37.16 58.90
CA ARG A 601 20.31 -36.60 59.01
C ARG A 601 20.64 -36.19 60.44
N HIS A 602 19.71 -35.54 61.14
CA HIS A 602 19.87 -35.18 62.55
C HIS A 602 20.02 -36.42 63.46
N ALA A 603 19.32 -37.50 63.14
CA ALA A 603 19.45 -38.79 63.82
C ALA A 603 20.74 -39.57 63.47
N ARG A 604 21.61 -39.01 62.62
CA ARG A 604 22.86 -39.63 62.12
C ARG A 604 22.65 -40.94 61.34
N CYS A 605 21.50 -41.09 60.67
CA CYS A 605 21.26 -42.23 59.78
C CYS A 605 22.11 -42.08 58.50
N ASN A 606 22.72 -43.17 58.02
CA ASN A 606 23.54 -43.15 56.80
C ASN A 606 22.68 -43.32 55.53
N VAL A 607 22.18 -42.21 54.98
CA VAL A 607 21.38 -42.23 53.74
C VAL A 607 22.28 -42.24 52.51
N VAL A 608 22.39 -43.39 51.84
CA VAL A 608 23.33 -43.62 50.72
C VAL A 608 22.85 -42.95 49.43
N GLY A 609 21.54 -42.93 49.21
CA GLY A 609 20.97 -42.31 48.02
C GLY A 609 19.46 -42.46 47.92
N ALA A 610 18.90 -41.84 46.88
CA ALA A 610 17.48 -41.85 46.60
C ALA A 610 17.16 -42.72 45.38
N VAL A 611 15.95 -43.24 45.34
CA VAL A 611 15.41 -44.00 44.21
C VAL A 611 14.08 -43.38 43.85
N ILE A 612 13.84 -43.15 42.56
CA ILE A 612 12.54 -42.70 42.09
C ILE A 612 11.77 -43.85 41.43
N ASN A 613 10.58 -44.10 41.94
CA ASN A 613 9.58 -44.98 41.39
C ASN A 613 8.56 -44.14 40.61
N ARG A 614 8.01 -44.69 39.51
CA ARG A 614 7.03 -44.00 38.65
C ARG A 614 7.54 -42.65 38.11
N GLU A 615 8.82 -42.60 37.74
CA GLU A 615 9.39 -41.40 37.12
C GLU A 615 8.57 -40.98 35.90
N ALA A 616 8.24 -39.69 35.81
CA ALA A 616 7.59 -39.13 34.63
C ALA A 616 8.59 -39.18 33.46
N THR A 617 8.33 -40.05 32.47
CA THR A 617 9.20 -40.15 31.30
C THR A 617 9.20 -38.82 30.54
N PRO A 618 10.36 -38.16 30.33
CA PRO A 618 10.40 -37.01 29.45
C PRO A 618 9.95 -37.44 28.04
N VAL A 619 8.97 -36.74 27.47
CA VAL A 619 8.55 -36.99 26.09
C VAL A 619 9.75 -36.70 25.19
N SER A 620 10.22 -37.72 24.47
CA SER A 620 11.32 -37.58 23.51
C SER A 620 11.03 -36.43 22.55
N THR A 621 12.01 -35.53 22.43
CA THR A 621 12.10 -34.42 21.46
C THR A 621 11.71 -34.85 20.04
N ASP A 622 11.94 -36.11 19.68
CA ASP A 622 11.67 -36.66 18.34
C ASP A 622 10.19 -36.85 18.03
N ARG A 623 9.32 -36.91 19.05
CA ARG A 623 7.87 -36.94 18.83
C ARG A 623 7.33 -35.54 18.56
N LEU A 624 7.83 -34.51 19.24
CA LEU A 624 7.42 -33.12 19.04
C LEU A 624 7.94 -32.53 17.72
N ALA A 625 9.19 -32.85 17.33
CA ALA A 625 9.80 -32.43 16.07
C ALA A 625 9.03 -32.92 14.82
N ARG A 626 8.29 -34.03 14.93
CA ARG A 626 7.46 -34.57 13.83
C ARG A 626 6.13 -33.83 13.63
N TRP A 627 5.65 -33.08 14.62
CA TRP A 627 4.34 -32.41 14.57
C TRP A 627 4.44 -30.91 14.30
N LEU A 628 5.53 -30.26 14.71
CA LEU A 628 5.83 -28.85 14.43
C LEU A 628 5.72 -28.45 12.94
N PRO A 629 6.26 -29.22 11.97
CA PRO A 629 6.09 -28.87 10.56
C PRO A 629 4.64 -29.03 10.07
N ASN A 630 3.87 -29.96 10.61
CA ASN A 630 2.46 -30.17 10.22
C ASN A 630 1.53 -29.08 10.78
N LEU A 631 1.81 -28.56 11.98
CA LEU A 631 1.11 -27.41 12.56
C LEU A 631 1.45 -26.10 11.83
N ALA A 632 2.71 -25.90 11.45
CA ALA A 632 3.13 -24.78 10.61
C ALA A 632 2.50 -24.86 9.20
N ALA A 633 2.39 -26.05 8.62
CA ALA A 633 1.72 -26.26 7.34
C ALA A 633 0.21 -25.98 7.39
N LEU A 634 -0.48 -26.34 8.48
CA LEU A 634 -1.91 -26.03 8.68
C LEU A 634 -2.18 -24.52 8.83
N LEU A 635 -1.27 -23.79 9.50
CA LEU A 635 -1.31 -22.34 9.58
C LEU A 635 -0.98 -21.66 8.23
N LEU A 636 -0.12 -22.27 7.40
CA LEU A 636 0.20 -21.77 6.06
C LEU A 636 -0.94 -21.98 5.06
N VAL A 637 -1.68 -23.09 5.18
CA VAL A 637 -2.84 -23.41 4.31
C VAL A 637 -4.04 -22.48 4.61
N ALA A 638 -4.19 -22.00 5.85
CA ALA A 638 -5.21 -21.01 6.19
C ALA A 638 -4.95 -19.61 5.59
N VAL A 639 -3.72 -19.31 5.17
CA VAL A 639 -3.33 -18.01 4.58
C VAL A 639 -3.43 -17.99 3.05
N LEU A 640 -3.48 -19.15 2.38
CA LEU A 640 -3.39 -19.23 0.91
C LEU A 640 -4.72 -19.31 0.15
N VAL A 641 -5.88 -19.22 0.79
CA VAL A 641 -7.18 -19.19 0.08
C VAL A 641 -7.61 -17.75 -0.20
N ALA A 642 -7.04 -17.16 -1.24
CA ALA A 642 -7.60 -16.01 -1.95
C ALA A 642 -7.62 -16.34 -3.46
N PRO A 643 -8.73 -16.12 -4.20
CA PRO A 643 -8.82 -16.53 -5.59
C PRO A 643 -8.06 -15.53 -6.47
N THR A 644 -7.13 -16.04 -7.29
CA THR A 644 -6.44 -15.27 -8.32
C THR A 644 -7.10 -15.53 -9.67
N GLY A 645 -7.49 -14.43 -10.34
CA GLY A 645 -8.12 -14.41 -11.66
C GLY A 645 -7.15 -14.77 -12.79
N ALA A 646 -7.75 -15.19 -13.90
CA ALA A 646 -7.15 -15.77 -15.09
C ALA A 646 -6.11 -14.89 -15.80
N ARG A 647 -5.13 -15.55 -16.42
CA ARG A 647 -4.05 -14.98 -17.23
C ARG A 647 -4.30 -15.29 -18.71
N ALA A 648 -4.28 -14.26 -19.56
CA ALA A 648 -4.26 -14.40 -21.02
C ALA A 648 -2.83 -14.14 -21.54
N GLN A 649 -2.41 -14.91 -22.54
CA GLN A 649 -1.10 -14.80 -23.21
C GLN A 649 -1.10 -13.74 -24.32
N PRO A 650 0.01 -13.03 -24.56
CA PRO A 650 0.14 -12.13 -25.70
C PRO A 650 1.11 -12.62 -26.80
N ALA A 651 0.79 -12.14 -28.01
CA ALA A 651 1.67 -11.64 -29.08
C ALA A 651 2.23 -12.60 -30.16
N ALA A 652 2.08 -12.14 -31.41
CA ALA A 652 3.13 -12.23 -32.44
C ALA A 652 2.95 -11.10 -33.47
N GLU A 653 3.93 -10.19 -33.55
CA GLU A 653 4.11 -9.26 -34.68
C GLU A 653 5.56 -9.40 -35.17
N ALA A 654 5.74 -9.35 -36.50
CA ALA A 654 6.95 -9.71 -37.24
C ALA A 654 7.97 -8.54 -37.36
N PRO A 655 9.25 -8.82 -37.64
CA PRO A 655 10.33 -7.82 -37.59
C PRO A 655 10.52 -6.99 -38.89
N PRO A 656 11.07 -5.77 -38.82
CA PRO A 656 11.35 -4.92 -39.98
C PRO A 656 12.76 -5.12 -40.57
N ALA A 657 12.90 -4.80 -41.86
CA ALA A 657 14.13 -4.86 -42.66
C ALA A 657 15.02 -3.59 -42.54
N PRO A 658 16.32 -3.64 -42.89
CA PRO A 658 17.32 -2.61 -42.57
C PRO A 658 17.42 -1.41 -43.56
N PRO A 659 18.09 -0.30 -43.16
CA PRO A 659 18.02 1.00 -43.83
C PRO A 659 19.07 1.19 -44.95
N ALA A 660 18.71 1.96 -45.98
CA ALA A 660 19.64 2.48 -46.99
C ALA A 660 20.14 3.89 -46.60
N ALA A 661 21.40 4.16 -46.95
CA ALA A 661 22.24 5.29 -46.56
C ALA A 661 21.81 6.67 -47.17
N PRO A 662 22.25 7.80 -46.59
CA PRO A 662 21.78 9.13 -46.97
C PRO A 662 22.52 9.69 -48.19
N GLU A 663 21.78 10.10 -49.21
CA GLU A 663 22.31 10.93 -50.30
C GLU A 663 22.26 12.41 -49.91
N SER A 664 23.37 13.08 -50.20
CA SER A 664 23.68 14.48 -49.87
C SER A 664 22.67 15.49 -50.43
N LEU A 665 22.45 16.57 -49.66
CA LEU A 665 21.70 17.79 -49.94
C LEU A 665 22.10 18.45 -51.28
N SER A 666 21.62 17.88 -52.38
CA SER A 666 21.56 18.53 -53.68
C SER A 666 20.11 18.90 -53.88
N VAL A 667 19.81 20.18 -54.09
CA VAL A 667 18.46 20.71 -54.31
C VAL A 667 17.78 19.93 -55.43
N VAL A 668 17.01 18.89 -55.09
CA VAL A 668 16.12 18.22 -56.01
C VAL A 668 14.95 19.17 -56.19
N SER A 669 14.97 19.92 -57.28
CA SER A 669 13.79 20.63 -57.75
C SER A 669 12.62 19.63 -57.84
N PRO A 670 11.39 19.98 -57.40
CA PRO A 670 10.28 19.03 -57.35
C PRO A 670 10.10 18.35 -58.72
N ARG A 671 10.21 17.02 -58.78
CA ARG A 671 10.08 16.23 -60.02
C ARG A 671 8.67 16.33 -60.65
N GLN A 672 7.69 16.91 -59.97
CA GLN A 672 6.33 17.04 -60.52
C GLN A 672 5.64 18.28 -59.93
N ARG A 673 5.38 19.28 -60.79
CA ARG A 673 4.49 20.39 -60.45
C ARG A 673 3.07 19.85 -60.27
N ALA A 674 2.39 20.21 -59.19
CA ALA A 674 0.98 19.87 -58.95
C ALA A 674 0.10 20.45 -60.08
N ASP A 675 -1.06 19.85 -60.36
CA ASP A 675 -1.81 20.20 -61.57
C ASP A 675 -2.32 21.65 -61.58
N TRP A 676 -2.68 22.21 -60.42
CA TRP A 676 -3.00 23.63 -60.27
C TRP A 676 -1.80 24.56 -60.54
N GLN A 677 -0.57 24.05 -60.47
CA GLN A 677 0.66 24.81 -60.76
C GLN A 677 0.98 24.85 -62.26
N LYS A 678 0.36 23.98 -63.06
CA LYS A 678 0.44 24.03 -64.53
C LYS A 678 -0.49 25.10 -65.09
N GLN A 679 -1.62 25.34 -64.42
CA GLN A 679 -2.61 26.37 -64.77
C GLN A 679 -3.14 27.05 -63.50
N LEU A 680 -2.60 28.24 -63.17
CA LEU A 680 -3.09 29.05 -62.06
C LEU A 680 -4.48 29.60 -62.43
N THR A 681 -5.50 29.02 -61.82
CA THR A 681 -6.88 29.49 -61.93
C THR A 681 -7.23 30.46 -60.81
N LEU A 682 -7.93 31.52 -61.17
CA LEU A 682 -8.49 32.51 -60.25
C LEU A 682 -9.68 31.91 -59.49
N GLY A 683 -9.93 32.41 -58.28
CA GLY A 683 -11.08 31.99 -57.50
C GLY A 683 -11.62 33.08 -56.56
N PRO A 684 -12.76 32.82 -55.92
CA PRO A 684 -13.37 33.78 -55.01
C PRO A 684 -12.42 34.27 -53.92
N GLY A 685 -12.42 35.58 -53.66
CA GLY A 685 -11.54 36.23 -52.69
C GLY A 685 -10.17 36.67 -53.22
N ASP A 686 -9.77 36.27 -54.43
CA ASP A 686 -8.57 36.81 -55.07
C ASP A 686 -8.76 38.29 -55.42
N VAL A 687 -7.67 39.06 -55.34
CA VAL A 687 -7.66 40.50 -55.62
C VAL A 687 -6.85 40.74 -56.88
N LEU A 688 -7.46 41.38 -57.87
CA LEU A 688 -6.86 41.67 -59.16
C LEU A 688 -6.68 43.18 -59.33
N ARG A 689 -5.56 43.59 -59.91
CA ARG A 689 -5.39 44.92 -60.48
C ARG A 689 -5.82 44.87 -61.94
N LEU A 690 -6.80 45.70 -62.29
CA LEU A 690 -7.35 45.78 -63.64
C LEU A 690 -7.02 47.15 -64.24
N ALA A 691 -6.45 47.17 -65.43
CA ALA A 691 -6.16 48.41 -66.16
C ALA A 691 -6.49 48.26 -67.64
N LEU A 692 -6.70 49.38 -68.33
CA LEU A 692 -6.74 49.42 -69.78
C LEU A 692 -5.41 49.95 -70.31
N TYR A 693 -4.90 49.33 -71.38
CA TYR A 693 -3.67 49.76 -72.03
C TYR A 693 -3.78 51.23 -72.46
N ASN A 694 -2.78 52.02 -72.11
CA ASN A 694 -2.68 53.46 -72.40
C ASN A 694 -3.77 54.35 -71.75
N GLU A 695 -4.50 53.83 -70.75
CA GLU A 695 -5.57 54.55 -70.04
C GLU A 695 -5.37 54.47 -68.51
N PRO A 696 -4.32 55.10 -67.95
CA PRO A 696 -3.95 54.95 -66.55
C PRO A 696 -5.02 55.48 -65.58
N THR A 697 -5.82 56.47 -65.99
CA THR A 697 -6.93 57.05 -65.21
C THR A 697 -8.08 56.06 -64.94
N LEU A 698 -8.18 54.98 -65.73
CA LEU A 698 -9.21 53.95 -65.61
C LEU A 698 -8.72 52.69 -64.87
N THR A 699 -7.52 52.76 -64.29
CA THR A 699 -6.95 51.65 -63.52
C THR A 699 -7.69 51.47 -62.21
N GLN A 700 -8.16 50.25 -61.95
CA GLN A 700 -8.66 49.85 -60.64
C GLN A 700 -7.59 49.03 -59.90
N PRO A 701 -7.04 49.55 -58.79
CA PRO A 701 -5.89 48.94 -58.13
C PRO A 701 -6.24 47.63 -57.39
N ALA A 702 -7.47 47.48 -56.92
CA ALA A 702 -7.90 46.32 -56.14
C ALA A 702 -9.36 45.95 -56.44
N VAL A 703 -9.55 44.98 -57.33
CA VAL A 703 -10.86 44.40 -57.68
C VAL A 703 -10.90 42.98 -57.15
N THR A 704 -11.74 42.76 -56.13
CA THR A 704 -11.89 41.46 -55.49
C THR A 704 -12.90 40.60 -56.25
N ILE A 705 -12.55 39.33 -56.50
CA ILE A 705 -13.48 38.33 -57.04
C ILE A 705 -14.53 38.01 -55.98
N GLN A 706 -15.79 38.26 -56.31
CA GLN A 706 -16.92 38.06 -55.41
C GLN A 706 -17.13 36.56 -55.10
N PRO A 707 -17.88 36.20 -54.03
CA PRO A 707 -18.16 34.81 -53.66
C PRO A 707 -18.83 33.96 -54.77
N ASP A 708 -19.55 34.61 -55.67
CA ASP A 708 -20.18 34.00 -56.84
C ASP A 708 -19.21 33.81 -58.03
N GLY A 709 -17.95 34.21 -57.87
CA GLY A 709 -16.88 34.08 -58.85
C GLY A 709 -16.87 35.17 -59.92
N ARG A 710 -17.58 36.27 -59.72
CA ARG A 710 -17.69 37.37 -60.68
C ARG A 710 -16.90 38.60 -60.28
N ILE A 711 -16.57 39.42 -61.27
CA ILE A 711 -16.02 40.77 -61.10
C ILE A 711 -16.75 41.77 -61.99
N SER A 712 -16.70 43.03 -61.59
CA SER A 712 -17.16 44.14 -62.43
C SER A 712 -15.99 45.10 -62.68
N PHE A 713 -15.77 45.46 -63.93
CA PHE A 713 -14.73 46.41 -64.34
C PHE A 713 -15.28 47.35 -65.41
N LEU A 714 -15.37 48.64 -65.07
CA LEU A 714 -15.96 49.68 -65.91
C LEU A 714 -17.39 49.32 -66.36
N GLU A 715 -17.68 49.29 -67.66
CA GLU A 715 -18.99 48.92 -68.22
C GLU A 715 -19.23 47.40 -68.24
N ALA A 716 -18.18 46.57 -68.14
CA ALA A 716 -18.29 45.13 -68.08
C ALA A 716 -18.65 44.67 -66.65
N ARG A 717 -19.95 44.49 -66.40
CA ARG A 717 -20.50 44.04 -65.12
C ARG A 717 -20.66 42.52 -65.08
N ASP A 718 -20.56 41.95 -63.89
CA ASP A 718 -20.87 40.55 -63.57
C ASP A 718 -20.15 39.51 -64.45
N VAL A 719 -18.89 39.79 -64.79
CA VAL A 719 -18.04 38.90 -65.61
C VAL A 719 -17.52 37.76 -64.75
N THR A 720 -17.85 36.52 -65.13
CA THR A 720 -17.35 35.32 -64.46
C THR A 720 -15.86 35.14 -64.74
N VAL A 721 -15.05 35.11 -63.67
CA VAL A 721 -13.60 34.93 -63.73
C VAL A 721 -13.08 33.80 -62.85
N ALA A 722 -13.90 33.30 -61.91
CA ALA A 722 -13.54 32.12 -61.13
C ALA A 722 -13.37 30.89 -62.03
N GLY A 723 -12.31 30.13 -61.79
CA GLY A 723 -11.92 28.97 -62.60
C GLY A 723 -11.13 29.32 -63.86
N LEU A 724 -11.09 30.60 -64.29
CA LEU A 724 -10.31 31.03 -65.44
C LEU A 724 -8.85 31.30 -65.07
N THR A 725 -7.96 31.10 -66.03
CA THR A 725 -6.59 31.63 -65.96
C THR A 725 -6.59 33.15 -66.16
N VAL A 726 -5.47 33.80 -65.82
CA VAL A 726 -5.32 35.25 -66.00
C VAL A 726 -5.51 35.66 -67.47
N ASP A 727 -5.00 34.86 -68.41
CA ASP A 727 -5.14 35.12 -69.85
C ASP A 727 -6.57 34.93 -70.35
N GLU A 728 -7.26 33.90 -69.87
CA GLU A 728 -8.67 33.68 -70.19
C GLU A 728 -9.56 34.76 -69.60
N ALA A 729 -9.29 35.19 -68.36
CA ALA A 729 -10.00 36.29 -67.71
C ALA A 729 -9.80 37.61 -68.47
N ARG A 730 -8.58 37.89 -68.93
CA ARG A 730 -8.27 39.04 -69.79
C ARG A 730 -9.04 38.97 -71.11
N ALA A 731 -8.97 37.85 -71.83
CA ALA A 731 -9.69 37.67 -73.09
C ALA A 731 -11.22 37.81 -72.91
N ARG A 732 -11.76 37.33 -71.78
CA ARG A 732 -13.17 37.48 -71.43
C ARG A 732 -13.53 38.94 -71.18
N LEU A 733 -12.73 39.67 -70.39
CA LEU A 733 -12.94 41.09 -70.14
C LEU A 733 -12.84 41.93 -71.43
N ASP A 734 -11.89 41.63 -72.31
CA ASP A 734 -11.75 42.30 -73.62
C ASP A 734 -13.01 42.09 -74.48
N THR A 735 -13.57 40.88 -74.47
CA THR A 735 -14.78 40.53 -75.22
C THR A 735 -16.00 41.30 -74.69
N GLU A 736 -16.20 41.33 -73.37
CA GLU A 736 -17.33 42.01 -72.76
C GLU A 736 -17.24 43.55 -72.90
N LEU A 737 -16.03 44.11 -72.79
CA LEU A 737 -15.80 45.54 -72.97
C LEU A 737 -15.90 46.00 -74.44
N ALA A 738 -15.71 45.10 -75.42
CA ALA A 738 -15.79 45.44 -76.84
C ALA A 738 -17.19 45.92 -77.27
N ASN A 739 -18.22 45.58 -76.50
CA ASN A 739 -19.59 46.07 -76.70
C ASN A 739 -19.74 47.57 -76.43
N TYR A 740 -18.83 48.15 -75.63
CA TYR A 740 -18.91 49.53 -75.16
C TYR A 740 -17.71 50.38 -75.61
N ARG A 741 -16.57 49.75 -75.91
CA ARG A 741 -15.31 50.42 -76.26
C ARG A 741 -14.69 49.80 -77.52
N ARG A 742 -14.03 50.62 -78.35
CA ARG A 742 -13.31 50.14 -79.54
C ARG A 742 -11.96 49.54 -79.12
N ALA A 743 -11.74 48.28 -79.49
CA ALA A 743 -10.48 47.55 -79.27
C ALA A 743 -9.91 47.67 -77.84
N PRO A 744 -10.69 47.36 -76.79
CA PRO A 744 -10.20 47.37 -75.42
C PRO A 744 -9.07 46.35 -75.26
N ARG A 745 -8.01 46.73 -74.55
CA ARG A 745 -6.91 45.86 -74.17
C ARG A 745 -6.74 45.91 -72.67
N THR A 746 -7.32 44.95 -71.98
CA THR A 746 -7.25 44.86 -70.52
C THR A 746 -5.95 44.23 -70.06
N MET A 747 -5.44 44.74 -68.95
CA MET A 747 -4.32 44.20 -68.20
C MET A 747 -4.87 43.67 -66.88
N VAL A 748 -4.70 42.37 -66.67
CA VAL A 748 -5.10 41.69 -65.44
C VAL A 748 -3.84 41.26 -64.70
N ALA A 749 -3.63 41.77 -63.50
CA ALA A 749 -2.50 41.41 -62.66
C ALA A 749 -3.00 40.94 -61.28
N PRO A 750 -2.81 39.66 -60.90
CA PRO A 750 -3.13 39.20 -59.56
C PRO A 750 -2.28 39.94 -58.53
N MET A 751 -2.91 40.49 -57.50
CA MET A 751 -2.23 41.16 -56.38
C MET A 751 -2.16 40.24 -55.17
N GLU A 752 -3.31 39.69 -54.76
CA GLU A 752 -3.41 38.79 -53.60
C GLU A 752 -4.22 37.56 -53.98
N LEU A 753 -3.64 36.38 -53.73
CA LEU A 753 -4.28 35.09 -53.98
C LEU A 753 -4.78 34.52 -52.66
N HIS A 754 -6.07 34.58 -52.43
CA HIS A 754 -6.75 34.11 -51.22
C HIS A 754 -7.63 32.88 -51.47
N SER A 755 -7.91 32.56 -52.73
CA SER A 755 -8.82 31.49 -53.12
C SER A 755 -8.31 30.09 -52.79
N LYS A 756 -6.99 29.89 -52.84
CA LYS A 756 -6.33 28.59 -52.57
C LYS A 756 -5.74 28.59 -51.16
N LYS A 757 -6.12 27.62 -50.34
CA LYS A 757 -5.71 27.50 -48.94
C LYS A 757 -5.36 26.06 -48.58
N TYR A 758 -4.54 25.89 -47.55
CA TYR A 758 -4.25 24.60 -46.91
C TYR A 758 -4.33 24.73 -45.38
N PHE A 759 -4.47 23.62 -44.68
CA PHE A 759 -4.74 23.59 -43.24
C PHE A 759 -3.60 22.92 -42.49
N MET A 760 -3.06 23.57 -41.46
CA MET A 760 -2.08 22.98 -40.54
C MET A 760 -2.60 22.95 -39.11
N LEU A 761 -2.61 21.75 -38.52
CA LEU A 761 -3.16 21.49 -37.20
C LEU A 761 -2.24 20.59 -36.38
N GLY A 762 -2.43 20.61 -35.07
CA GLY A 762 -1.63 19.84 -34.13
C GLY A 762 -0.44 20.63 -33.56
N LYS A 763 0.66 19.93 -33.27
CA LYS A 763 1.88 20.43 -32.61
C LYS A 763 2.85 21.14 -33.56
N VAL A 764 2.34 22.16 -34.23
CA VAL A 764 3.12 23.12 -35.03
C VAL A 764 3.12 24.49 -34.36
N ALA A 765 4.18 25.27 -34.54
CA ALA A 765 4.33 26.57 -33.88
C ALA A 765 3.20 27.56 -34.25
N GLN A 766 2.80 27.58 -35.52
CA GLN A 766 1.61 28.31 -36.00
C GLN A 766 0.63 27.36 -36.67
N LYS A 767 -0.46 27.07 -35.98
CA LYS A 767 -1.61 26.31 -36.49
C LYS A 767 -2.66 27.24 -37.09
N GLY A 768 -3.37 26.76 -38.11
CA GLY A 768 -4.45 27.52 -38.75
C GLY A 768 -4.55 27.28 -40.25
N VAL A 769 -5.22 28.22 -40.91
CA VAL A 769 -5.42 28.23 -42.36
C VAL A 769 -4.36 29.10 -43.01
N PHE A 770 -3.66 28.56 -44.01
CA PHE A 770 -2.60 29.24 -44.73
C PHE A 770 -2.98 29.41 -46.20
N THR A 771 -2.58 30.52 -46.80
CA THR A 771 -2.81 30.78 -48.22
C THR A 771 -1.75 30.12 -49.08
N LEU A 772 -2.17 29.59 -50.22
CA LEU A 772 -1.31 28.94 -51.21
C LEU A 772 -1.12 29.91 -52.39
N ASP A 773 -0.25 30.90 -52.18
CA ASP A 773 0.07 32.00 -53.12
C ASP A 773 1.09 31.61 -54.20
N ARG A 774 1.87 30.55 -53.95
CA ARG A 774 2.92 30.06 -54.85
C ARG A 774 3.06 28.53 -54.76
N PRO A 775 3.65 27.87 -55.77
CA PRO A 775 4.04 26.48 -55.67
C PRO A 775 4.94 26.26 -54.44
N MET A 776 4.55 25.37 -53.53
CA MET A 776 5.37 25.01 -52.37
C MET A 776 5.27 23.53 -52.01
N THR A 777 6.28 23.02 -51.29
CA THR A 777 6.32 21.62 -50.81
C THR A 777 5.93 21.50 -49.33
N VAL A 778 5.79 20.27 -48.83
CA VAL A 778 5.47 19.99 -47.42
C VAL A 778 6.45 20.68 -46.46
N VAL A 779 7.76 20.59 -46.74
CA VAL A 779 8.79 21.25 -45.89
C VAL A 779 8.60 22.76 -45.86
N GLU A 780 8.35 23.40 -47.01
CA GLU A 780 8.12 24.84 -47.09
C GLU A 780 6.83 25.27 -46.38
N ALA A 781 5.78 24.44 -46.46
CA ALA A 781 4.54 24.67 -45.74
C ALA A 781 4.75 24.61 -44.22
N VAL A 782 5.50 23.62 -43.71
CA VAL A 782 5.86 23.53 -42.27
C VAL A 782 6.77 24.70 -41.86
N ALA A 783 7.69 25.12 -42.72
CA ALA A 783 8.52 26.31 -42.48
C ALA A 783 7.66 27.59 -42.38
N ARG A 784 6.61 27.72 -43.19
CA ARG A 784 5.62 28.81 -43.09
C ARG A 784 4.83 28.76 -41.78
N ALA A 785 4.66 27.56 -41.20
CA ALA A 785 4.14 27.34 -39.85
C ALA A 785 5.12 27.72 -38.73
N LYS A 786 6.33 28.18 -39.05
CA LYS A 786 7.47 28.36 -38.12
C LYS A 786 7.97 27.07 -37.47
N GLY A 787 7.80 25.93 -38.12
CA GLY A 787 8.29 24.64 -37.63
C GLY A 787 7.36 23.96 -36.62
N PHE A 788 7.85 22.89 -36.00
CA PHE A 788 7.13 22.15 -34.97
C PHE A 788 7.16 22.89 -33.62
N GLU A 789 6.14 22.65 -32.81
CA GLU A 789 6.12 23.16 -31.44
C GLU A 789 7.21 22.43 -30.64
N THR A 790 8.13 23.17 -30.03
CA THR A 790 9.22 22.60 -29.24
C THR A 790 8.97 22.73 -27.75
N GLY A 791 9.34 21.72 -26.96
CA GLY A 791 9.30 21.72 -25.50
C GLY A 791 10.67 21.41 -24.90
N LEU A 792 10.73 21.45 -23.58
CA LEU A 792 11.92 21.08 -22.81
C LEU A 792 11.75 19.66 -22.25
N ALA A 793 12.63 18.75 -22.66
CA ALA A 793 12.80 17.45 -22.01
C ALA A 793 14.17 17.45 -21.32
N GLY A 794 14.18 17.79 -20.03
CA GLY A 794 15.41 18.00 -19.26
C GLY A 794 16.14 19.28 -19.70
N ARG A 795 17.32 19.14 -20.33
CA ARG A 795 18.11 20.27 -20.87
C ARG A 795 18.05 20.39 -22.40
N ASN A 796 17.36 19.48 -23.06
CA ASN A 796 17.28 19.44 -24.52
C ASN A 796 15.96 20.02 -25.00
N VAL A 797 16.03 20.76 -26.11
CA VAL A 797 14.86 21.18 -26.88
C VAL A 797 14.42 19.99 -27.71
N VAL A 798 13.16 19.58 -27.56
CA VAL A 798 12.58 18.44 -28.30
C VAL A 798 11.32 18.89 -29.03
N ASP A 799 11.10 18.35 -30.22
CA ASP A 799 9.84 18.54 -30.93
C ASP A 799 8.72 17.79 -30.19
N LEU A 800 7.61 18.49 -29.97
CA LEU A 800 6.41 17.93 -29.32
C LEU A 800 5.46 17.27 -30.32
N ALA A 801 5.80 17.29 -31.61
CA ALA A 801 5.03 16.64 -32.66
C ALA A 801 5.45 15.18 -32.86
N ASP A 802 4.48 14.28 -32.92
CA ASP A 802 4.71 12.89 -33.31
C ASP A 802 4.69 12.74 -34.83
N LEU A 803 5.88 12.76 -35.42
CA LEU A 803 6.06 12.62 -36.86
C LEU A 803 5.69 11.23 -37.40
N SER A 804 5.71 10.19 -36.56
CA SER A 804 5.37 8.83 -36.97
C SER A 804 3.87 8.66 -37.20
N ARG A 805 3.06 9.40 -36.43
CA ARG A 805 1.59 9.43 -36.52
C ARG A 805 1.04 10.64 -37.27
N SER A 806 1.93 11.51 -37.77
CA SER A 806 1.52 12.64 -38.62
C SER A 806 1.02 12.15 -39.97
N PHE A 807 0.01 12.83 -40.50
CA PHE A 807 -0.55 12.50 -41.79
C PHE A 807 -1.02 13.73 -42.55
N LEU A 808 -1.04 13.59 -43.88
CA LEU A 808 -1.63 14.53 -44.83
C LEU A 808 -2.88 13.91 -45.42
N VAL A 809 -3.97 14.68 -45.49
CA VAL A 809 -5.20 14.29 -46.21
C VAL A 809 -5.38 15.21 -47.41
N ARG A 810 -5.60 14.61 -48.58
CA ARG A 810 -5.86 15.27 -49.86
C ARG A 810 -7.14 14.69 -50.47
N GLY A 811 -8.12 15.54 -50.75
CA GLY A 811 -9.39 15.12 -51.35
C GLY A 811 -10.14 14.03 -50.56
N GLY A 812 -9.97 13.99 -49.23
CA GLY A 812 -10.57 12.97 -48.36
C GLY A 812 -9.75 11.68 -48.18
N HIS A 813 -8.63 11.52 -48.89
CA HIS A 813 -7.74 10.36 -48.78
C HIS A 813 -6.41 10.72 -48.14
N ARG A 814 -5.79 9.78 -47.39
CA ARG A 814 -4.46 9.99 -46.83
C ARG A 814 -3.41 9.93 -47.94
N ALA A 815 -2.64 11.01 -48.08
CA ALA A 815 -1.50 11.02 -49.00
C ALA A 815 -0.36 10.15 -48.42
N PRO A 816 0.39 9.42 -49.26
CA PRO A 816 1.45 8.52 -48.83
C PRO A 816 2.73 9.30 -48.48
N VAL A 817 2.67 10.16 -47.46
CA VAL A 817 3.81 10.95 -46.96
C VAL A 817 4.20 10.43 -45.59
N ASN A 818 5.44 9.97 -45.45
CA ASN A 818 6.03 9.62 -44.16
C ASN A 818 6.83 10.82 -43.62
N PHE A 819 6.26 11.50 -42.63
CA PHE A 819 6.84 12.72 -42.04
C PHE A 819 8.08 12.45 -41.19
N GLU A 820 8.15 11.31 -40.52
CA GLU A 820 9.35 10.91 -39.77
C GLU A 820 10.54 10.71 -40.71
N ARG A 821 10.35 10.02 -41.83
CA ARG A 821 11.40 9.88 -42.85
C ARG A 821 11.79 11.23 -43.45
N LEU A 822 10.81 12.10 -43.70
CA LEU A 822 11.06 13.42 -44.29
C LEU A 822 11.90 14.33 -43.37
N PHE A 823 11.51 14.46 -42.10
CA PHE A 823 12.10 15.44 -41.18
C PHE A 823 13.21 14.87 -40.28
N THR A 824 13.14 13.60 -39.89
CA THR A 824 14.15 12.95 -39.03
C THR A 824 15.22 12.24 -39.85
N ALA A 825 14.83 11.48 -40.88
CA ALA A 825 15.79 10.77 -41.74
C ALA A 825 16.28 11.59 -42.95
N GLY A 826 15.69 12.77 -43.21
CA GLY A 826 16.07 13.65 -44.31
C GLY A 826 15.69 13.12 -45.69
N ASP A 827 14.74 12.19 -45.78
CA ASP A 827 14.30 11.59 -47.04
C ASP A 827 13.40 12.55 -47.84
N LEU A 828 14.02 13.31 -48.74
CA LEU A 828 13.34 14.27 -49.60
C LEU A 828 12.40 13.62 -50.63
N ALA A 829 12.43 12.29 -50.83
CA ALA A 829 11.45 11.62 -51.69
C ALA A 829 10.02 11.73 -51.14
N GLN A 830 9.88 11.97 -49.83
CA GLN A 830 8.61 12.22 -49.16
C GLN A 830 8.13 13.68 -49.29
N ASN A 831 8.97 14.60 -49.81
CA ASN A 831 8.68 16.03 -49.88
C ASN A 831 7.78 16.39 -51.10
N ILE A 832 6.52 15.98 -51.04
CA ILE A 832 5.57 16.21 -52.15
C ILE A 832 5.11 17.68 -52.22
N ALA A 833 4.55 18.08 -53.36
CA ALA A 833 3.94 19.40 -53.55
C ALA A 833 2.62 19.52 -52.80
N VAL A 834 2.34 20.71 -52.25
CA VAL A 834 1.08 21.03 -51.56
C VAL A 834 -0.01 21.42 -52.55
N GLU A 835 -1.21 20.94 -52.29
CA GLU A 835 -2.41 21.22 -53.09
C GLU A 835 -3.46 22.02 -52.31
N PRO A 836 -4.32 22.79 -53.01
CA PRO A 836 -5.45 23.47 -52.36
C PRO A 836 -6.35 22.47 -51.65
N GLY A 837 -6.68 22.74 -50.38
CA GLY A 837 -7.49 21.87 -49.54
C GLY A 837 -6.71 20.78 -48.80
N ASP A 838 -5.39 20.70 -48.98
CA ASP A 838 -4.56 19.78 -48.20
C ASP A 838 -4.67 20.06 -46.69
N TYR A 839 -4.79 18.97 -45.93
CA TYR A 839 -4.95 18.98 -44.48
C TYR A 839 -3.78 18.26 -43.82
N PHE A 840 -2.99 18.98 -43.04
CA PHE A 840 -1.87 18.45 -42.27
C PHE A 840 -2.24 18.35 -40.79
N TYR A 841 -2.00 17.19 -40.20
CA TYR A 841 -2.22 16.97 -38.77
C TYR A 841 -0.99 16.34 -38.12
N PHE A 842 -0.47 17.04 -37.11
CA PHE A 842 0.70 16.65 -36.32
C PHE A 842 0.29 16.37 -34.86
N PRO A 843 -0.04 15.12 -34.50
CA PRO A 843 -0.47 14.81 -33.13
C PRO A 843 0.65 15.10 -32.10
N PRO A 844 0.31 15.29 -30.81
CA PRO A 844 1.31 15.42 -29.77
C PRO A 844 2.11 14.12 -29.58
N ALA A 845 3.41 14.27 -29.31
CA ALA A 845 4.33 13.19 -29.00
C ALA A 845 3.97 12.52 -27.68
N ASP A 846 3.76 11.21 -27.72
CA ASP A 846 3.77 10.37 -26.51
C ASP A 846 5.22 10.21 -26.07
N LEU A 847 5.73 11.17 -25.28
CA LEU A 847 7.08 11.10 -24.78
C LEU A 847 7.24 9.84 -23.92
N PRO A 848 8.28 9.02 -24.12
CA PRO A 848 8.52 7.86 -23.27
C PRO A 848 8.72 8.33 -21.82
N GLU A 849 7.99 7.73 -20.88
CA GLU A 849 8.06 8.05 -19.45
C GLU A 849 8.61 6.88 -18.65
N VAL A 850 9.22 7.17 -17.50
CA VAL A 850 9.54 6.24 -16.43
C VAL A 850 8.72 6.64 -15.20
N TYR A 851 8.16 5.68 -14.49
CA TYR A 851 7.31 5.95 -13.32
C TYR A 851 8.10 5.79 -12.02
N LEU A 852 8.17 6.83 -11.20
CA LEU A 852 8.80 6.78 -9.88
C LEU A 852 7.74 6.76 -8.79
N LEU A 853 7.70 5.69 -7.99
CA LEU A 853 6.65 5.42 -7.02
C LEU A 853 7.23 5.05 -5.65
N GLY A 854 6.44 5.28 -4.60
CA GLY A 854 6.79 4.94 -3.22
C GLY A 854 7.43 6.10 -2.45
N GLU A 855 8.42 5.79 -1.62
CA GLU A 855 9.06 6.70 -0.66
C GLU A 855 10.04 7.69 -1.30
N LEU A 856 9.52 8.57 -2.15
CA LEU A 856 10.22 9.71 -2.74
C LEU A 856 9.62 11.03 -2.27
N GLN A 857 10.40 12.12 -2.30
CA GLN A 857 9.90 13.46 -1.98
C GLN A 857 8.78 13.91 -2.93
N SER A 858 8.84 13.50 -4.21
CA SER A 858 7.80 13.77 -5.19
C SER A 858 7.58 12.57 -6.11
N PRO A 859 6.70 11.62 -5.77
CA PRO A 859 6.37 10.49 -6.66
C PRO A 859 5.68 10.97 -7.93
N GLY A 860 5.89 10.30 -9.07
CA GLY A 860 5.24 10.64 -10.34
C GLY A 860 6.03 10.24 -11.59
N PRO A 861 5.49 10.53 -12.79
CA PRO A 861 6.16 10.26 -14.05
C PRO A 861 7.38 11.17 -14.25
N VAL A 862 8.40 10.63 -14.90
CA VAL A 862 9.62 11.32 -15.32
C VAL A 862 9.86 11.03 -16.79
N THR A 863 10.05 12.06 -17.59
CA THR A 863 10.38 11.92 -19.02
C THR A 863 11.69 11.15 -19.20
N TYR A 864 11.65 10.09 -20.01
CA TYR A 864 12.81 9.29 -20.35
C TYR A 864 13.79 10.09 -21.24
N THR A 865 15.07 9.98 -20.93
CA THR A 865 16.16 10.47 -21.78
C THR A 865 17.21 9.37 -21.91
N ALA A 866 17.98 9.35 -23.00
CA ALA A 866 18.92 8.26 -23.31
C ALA A 866 19.97 7.99 -22.19
N ASN A 867 20.23 8.96 -21.31
CA ASN A 867 21.17 8.87 -20.20
C ASN A 867 20.48 8.86 -18.82
N LEU A 868 19.20 8.47 -18.76
CA LEU A 868 18.44 8.43 -17.51
C LEU A 868 18.77 7.14 -16.74
N THR A 869 19.22 7.29 -15.50
CA THR A 869 19.54 6.19 -14.59
C THR A 869 18.68 6.26 -13.32
N ALA A 870 18.62 5.17 -12.55
CA ALA A 870 17.79 5.07 -11.36
C ALA A 870 18.14 6.16 -10.33
N ALA A 871 19.42 6.36 -10.02
CA ALA A 871 19.81 7.39 -9.05
C ALA A 871 19.53 8.81 -9.57
N ARG A 872 19.76 9.07 -10.86
CA ARG A 872 19.49 10.38 -11.48
C ARG A 872 18.00 10.71 -11.54
N ALA A 873 17.16 9.73 -11.87
CA ALA A 873 15.72 9.91 -11.90
C ALA A 873 15.17 10.24 -10.50
N ILE A 874 15.65 9.53 -9.47
CA ILE A 874 15.28 9.75 -8.07
C ILE A 874 15.75 11.13 -7.60
N ALA A 875 17.00 11.51 -7.90
CA ALA A 875 17.54 12.82 -7.57
C ALA A 875 16.73 13.96 -8.24
N GLY A 876 16.32 13.77 -9.49
CA GLY A 876 15.48 14.73 -10.23
C GLY A 876 14.08 14.95 -9.63
N ARG A 877 13.60 14.06 -8.77
CA ARG A 877 12.31 14.18 -8.04
C ARG A 877 12.49 14.58 -6.57
N GLY A 878 13.61 15.20 -6.23
CA GLY A 878 13.92 15.68 -4.88
C GLY A 878 14.54 14.62 -3.97
N GLY A 879 14.86 13.43 -4.48
CA GLY A 879 15.47 12.35 -3.70
C GLY A 879 14.48 11.52 -2.89
N LEU A 880 15.04 10.69 -2.01
CA LEU A 880 14.29 9.75 -1.16
C LEU A 880 13.78 10.42 0.11
N THR A 881 12.65 9.93 0.65
CA THR A 881 12.20 10.35 1.98
C THR A 881 13.07 9.72 3.09
N PRO A 882 13.04 10.24 4.33
CA PRO A 882 13.72 9.61 5.47
C PRO A 882 13.21 8.18 5.79
N LYS A 883 11.97 7.86 5.38
CA LYS A 883 11.35 6.54 5.61
C LYS A 883 11.81 5.49 4.59
N ALA A 884 12.32 5.94 3.44
CA ALA A 884 12.73 5.12 2.31
C ALA A 884 13.81 4.08 2.64
N TRP A 885 13.79 2.96 1.91
CA TRP A 885 14.81 1.93 1.99
C TRP A 885 15.85 2.08 0.88
N TRP A 886 16.96 2.79 1.19
CA TRP A 886 18.00 3.17 0.22
C TRP A 886 18.72 1.98 -0.43
N ARG A 887 18.77 0.84 0.28
CA ARG A 887 19.47 -0.37 -0.15
C ARG A 887 18.63 -1.26 -1.08
N GLN A 888 17.33 -0.99 -1.19
CA GLN A 888 16.39 -1.87 -1.87
C GLN A 888 15.42 -1.06 -2.72
N VAL A 889 15.96 -0.38 -3.73
CA VAL A 889 15.15 0.26 -4.77
C VAL A 889 14.87 -0.76 -5.85
N LEU A 890 13.59 -0.99 -6.12
CA LEU A 890 13.13 -1.97 -7.09
C LEU A 890 12.88 -1.26 -8.42
N VAL A 891 13.51 -1.74 -9.50
CA VAL A 891 13.17 -1.34 -10.86
C VAL A 891 12.46 -2.51 -11.53
N VAL A 892 11.23 -2.28 -11.96
CA VAL A 892 10.39 -3.24 -12.66
C VAL A 892 10.37 -2.87 -14.14
N ARG A 893 10.78 -3.81 -14.99
CA ARG A 893 10.91 -3.64 -16.43
C ARG A 893 10.08 -4.69 -17.17
N GLY A 894 9.51 -4.31 -18.31
CA GLY A 894 8.74 -5.20 -19.18
C GLY A 894 7.25 -5.21 -18.86
N SER A 895 6.52 -6.17 -19.42
CA SER A 895 5.06 -6.29 -19.25
C SER A 895 4.70 -6.72 -17.83
N LEU A 896 3.52 -6.31 -17.35
CA LEU A 896 2.95 -6.73 -16.06
C LEU A 896 2.80 -8.26 -15.96
N ASP A 897 2.72 -8.96 -17.09
CA ASP A 897 2.65 -10.43 -17.12
C ASP A 897 4.01 -11.08 -16.84
N HIS A 898 5.11 -10.47 -17.29
CA HIS A 898 6.47 -11.00 -17.13
C HIS A 898 7.43 -9.89 -16.66
N PRO A 899 7.23 -9.36 -15.44
CA PRO A 899 8.05 -8.29 -14.93
C PRO A 899 9.46 -8.81 -14.63
N GLN A 900 10.47 -8.15 -15.19
CA GLN A 900 11.85 -8.31 -14.76
C GLN A 900 12.11 -7.32 -13.62
N THR A 901 12.57 -7.83 -12.49
CA THR A 901 12.88 -7.01 -11.33
C THR A 901 14.39 -6.87 -11.15
N PHE A 902 14.85 -5.63 -11.02
CA PHE A 902 16.22 -5.29 -10.69
C PHE A 902 16.23 -4.62 -9.33
N VAL A 903 17.16 -5.02 -8.46
CA VAL A 903 17.36 -4.37 -7.17
C VAL A 903 18.58 -3.47 -7.28
N VAL A 904 18.37 -2.18 -7.07
CA VAL A 904 19.41 -1.15 -7.07
C VAL A 904 19.68 -0.74 -5.62
N ASN A 905 20.92 -0.93 -5.18
CA ASN A 905 21.39 -0.39 -3.91
C ASN A 905 21.97 1.02 -4.13
N LEU A 906 21.18 2.05 -3.88
CA LEU A 906 21.60 3.44 -4.08
C LEU A 906 22.75 3.84 -3.15
N THR A 907 22.88 3.22 -1.98
CA THR A 907 23.99 3.49 -1.07
C THR A 907 25.33 3.09 -1.70
N ASP A 908 25.36 1.96 -2.41
CA ASP A 908 26.56 1.49 -3.10
C ASP A 908 26.81 2.27 -4.39
N VAL A 909 25.76 2.68 -5.10
CA VAL A 909 25.86 3.52 -6.30
C VAL A 909 26.44 4.91 -5.96
N LEU A 910 25.92 5.56 -4.92
CA LEU A 910 26.42 6.87 -4.47
C LEU A 910 27.84 6.79 -3.90
N ALA A 911 28.20 5.66 -3.29
CA ALA A 911 29.56 5.40 -2.83
C ALA A 911 30.52 4.93 -3.95
N ALA A 912 30.08 4.94 -5.22
CA ALA A 912 30.82 4.46 -6.38
C ALA A 912 31.33 3.00 -6.28
N LYS A 913 30.63 2.17 -5.50
CA LYS A 913 30.91 0.73 -5.33
C LYS A 913 30.13 -0.15 -6.31
N ALA A 914 29.05 0.38 -6.88
CA ALA A 914 28.23 -0.29 -7.89
C ALA A 914 27.85 0.68 -9.03
N PRO A 915 27.73 0.22 -10.28
CA PRO A 915 27.26 1.06 -11.37
C PRO A 915 25.78 1.41 -11.22
N ASP A 916 25.39 2.62 -11.62
CA ASP A 916 24.00 3.05 -11.64
C ASP A 916 23.23 2.35 -12.76
N LEU A 917 22.00 1.91 -12.47
CA LEU A 917 21.19 1.17 -13.43
C LEU A 917 20.57 2.14 -14.45
N ALA A 918 20.90 1.95 -15.73
CA ALA A 918 20.25 2.65 -16.83
C ALA A 918 18.77 2.22 -16.95
N LEU A 919 17.89 3.20 -16.95
CA LEU A 919 16.45 2.99 -17.08
C LEU A 919 16.08 2.84 -18.56
N GLN A 920 14.91 2.26 -18.80
CA GLN A 920 14.29 2.10 -20.11
C GLN A 920 12.91 2.76 -20.11
N PRO A 921 12.37 3.13 -21.29
CA PRO A 921 10.99 3.58 -21.41
C PRO A 921 10.02 2.62 -20.71
N ARG A 922 9.09 3.19 -19.92
CA ARG A 922 8.06 2.49 -19.14
C ARG A 922 8.58 1.66 -17.96
N ASP A 923 9.84 1.79 -17.57
CA ASP A 923 10.31 1.23 -16.30
C ASP A 923 9.52 1.83 -15.12
N ILE A 924 9.29 1.02 -14.09
CA ILE A 924 8.71 1.46 -12.82
C ILE A 924 9.78 1.35 -11.75
N VAL A 925 10.20 2.49 -11.21
CA VAL A 925 11.11 2.57 -10.07
C VAL A 925 10.28 2.69 -8.79
N PHE A 926 10.23 1.63 -8.01
CA PHE A 926 9.50 1.56 -6.75
C PHE A 926 10.45 1.58 -5.56
N VAL A 927 10.21 2.51 -4.63
CA VAL A 927 10.96 2.63 -3.38
C VAL A 927 10.05 2.28 -2.20
N SER A 928 10.35 1.17 -1.52
CA SER A 928 9.64 0.77 -0.31
C SER A 928 10.14 1.52 0.93
N ALA A 929 9.29 1.67 1.94
CA ALA A 929 9.71 2.05 3.29
C ALA A 929 10.50 0.91 3.97
N ARG A 930 11.31 1.25 4.98
CA ARG A 930 12.02 0.25 5.80
C ARG A 930 11.00 -0.59 6.60
N PRO A 931 11.13 -1.93 6.67
CA PRO A 931 10.11 -2.80 7.26
C PRO A 931 9.92 -2.61 8.78
N TRP A 932 10.93 -2.08 9.48
CA TRP A 932 10.84 -1.74 10.91
C TRP A 932 10.52 -0.26 11.18
N PHE A 933 10.30 0.57 10.14
CA PHE A 933 10.03 1.99 10.32
C PHE A 933 8.79 2.25 11.21
N LYS A 934 7.72 1.46 11.04
CA LYS A 934 6.52 1.55 11.90
C LYS A 934 6.81 1.22 13.37
N ALA A 935 7.79 0.36 13.64
CA ALA A 935 8.19 0.05 15.01
C ALA A 935 9.00 1.20 15.63
N GLU A 936 9.88 1.86 14.86
CA GLU A 936 10.58 3.07 15.27
C GLU A 936 9.59 4.22 15.56
N GLU A 937 8.63 4.46 14.67
CA GLU A 937 7.59 5.49 14.84
C GLU A 937 6.73 5.24 16.09
N LEU A 938 6.31 4.00 16.32
CA LEU A 938 5.58 3.62 17.54
C LEU A 938 6.44 3.75 18.81
N LEU A 939 7.74 3.46 18.75
CA LEU A 939 8.65 3.64 19.87
C LEU A 939 8.81 5.12 20.23
N ASP A 940 8.95 6.00 19.23
CA ASP A 940 9.04 7.46 19.44
C ASP A 940 7.73 8.04 19.97
N ASP A 941 6.58 7.62 19.43
CA ASP A 941 5.26 8.03 19.92
C ASP A 941 5.04 7.58 21.36
N VAL A 942 5.40 6.33 21.69
CA VAL A 942 5.32 5.80 23.06
C VAL A 942 6.28 6.52 24.00
N ALA A 943 7.50 6.81 23.57
CA ALA A 943 8.47 7.56 24.36
C ALA A 943 8.00 9.00 24.63
N THR A 944 7.40 9.64 23.63
CA THR A 944 6.85 11.00 23.75
C THR A 944 5.63 11.02 24.66
N ALA A 945 4.70 10.08 24.48
CA ALA A 945 3.53 9.91 25.36
C ALA A 945 3.96 9.60 26.80
N PHE A 946 4.99 8.78 26.99
CA PHE A 946 5.58 8.50 28.30
C PHE A 946 6.18 9.78 28.91
N ALA A 947 7.01 10.52 28.18
CA ALA A 947 7.60 11.77 28.65
C ALA A 947 6.52 12.80 29.03
N GLN A 948 5.48 12.96 28.20
CA GLN A 948 4.34 13.82 28.51
C GLN A 948 3.59 13.34 29.75
N SER A 949 3.36 12.04 29.90
CA SER A 949 2.71 11.48 31.09
C SER A 949 3.53 11.69 32.37
N VAL A 950 4.86 11.57 32.28
CA VAL A 950 5.78 11.84 33.40
C VAL A 950 5.77 13.33 33.75
N VAL A 951 5.76 14.22 32.76
CA VAL A 951 5.69 15.67 32.98
C VAL A 951 4.35 16.07 33.58
N VAL A 952 3.23 15.53 33.08
CA VAL A 952 1.89 15.76 33.65
C VAL A 952 1.79 15.21 35.05
N PHE A 953 2.31 14.01 35.31
CA PHE A 953 2.32 13.41 36.64
C PHE A 953 3.17 14.25 37.61
N TRP A 954 4.38 14.65 37.20
CA TRP A 954 5.28 15.47 38.02
C TRP A 954 4.71 16.86 38.30
N THR A 955 4.13 17.53 37.30
CA THR A 955 3.47 18.83 37.49
C THR A 955 2.24 18.71 38.40
N THR A 956 1.45 17.65 38.26
CA THR A 956 0.27 17.41 39.11
C THR A 956 0.66 17.07 40.56
N ASP A 957 1.73 16.28 40.77
CA ASP A 957 2.16 15.82 42.10
C ASP A 957 3.03 16.84 42.86
N LYS A 958 3.82 17.66 42.15
CA LYS A 958 4.80 18.57 42.77
C LYS A 958 4.44 20.05 42.68
N VAL A 959 3.70 20.50 41.67
CA VAL A 959 3.46 21.94 41.44
C VAL A 959 2.07 22.36 41.94
N VAL A 960 1.04 21.54 41.72
CA VAL A 960 -0.33 21.82 42.20
C VAL A 960 -0.45 22.01 43.72
N PRO A 961 0.30 21.28 44.58
CA PRO A 961 0.27 21.52 46.04
C PRO A 961 0.97 22.81 46.50
N VAL A 962 1.73 23.48 45.62
CA VAL A 962 2.50 24.70 45.95
C VAL A 962 1.76 25.97 45.52
N VAL A 963 0.75 25.83 44.64
CA VAL A 963 -0.07 26.94 44.11
C VAL A 963 -1.43 27.03 44.81
N ARG A 964 -1.77 26.07 45.68
CA ARG A 964 -2.82 26.20 46.71
C ARG A 964 -2.19 26.57 48.03
#